data_AF-A0A2R6PE34-F1
#
_entry.id   AF-A0A2R6PE34-F1
#
_cell.length_a   1.000
_cell.length_b   1.000
_cell.length_c   1.000
_cell.angle_alpha   90.00
_cell.angle_beta   90.00
_cell.angle_gamma   90.00
#
_symmetry.space_group_name_H-M   'P 1'
#
loop_
_entity.id
_entity.type
_entity.pdbx_description
1 polymer ?
#
loop_
_entity_poly.entity_id
_entity_poly.type
_entity_poly.pdbx_seq_one_letter_code
_entity_poly.pdbx_strand_id
1 'polypeptide(L)'
;MELQNTVKEALNALYHHPDDAVRMQADRWLQEFQRTIDAWQVSDNLLHDASSNQETLIFCSQTLRSKVQRDFEELPSEAFRPLRDSLNSLLKTFHKGPPKVRTQISLAVAALSVHVPAKDWGDGGFINWLRDEMNSHPECIPSFLELLRVLPEELFNYKIAARPDRRREFEKELAPAMEVALNILTACLSINELKEQVLEAFASWLRLRHRIPASMLASHPLVLTALSSLNSDILLEASVNVISELIHYTAARNSGGVAAQMPLIQVIVPQVMSLKAQLRDSSKDEEDVKAIARLFTDMGDSYIELIANGSDESMLIVHALLEIVSHPEYDIASMTFNFWHNLQIQLIEWDSYISLGNDASIEAERSTRLLVFRSSYESLVSLVSFRVKYPQDYADLSREDLKDFKQTRYDVADVLIDAALVLGGEATLKILYTKLGEAVGRCGNDEHSDWRPAEAALYCIRAISDYVSVTEAEVLPQMMSLLPKLPHQPQLLTTVCLTVGAYSKWLHAAPTGLSFLPLLIDIIVSGMTMSEDSAAAAALAFRHICNDCGKRLCGSLDGLFHIYQRAMIGEGTFKVSAEDSLHLVEALSMVITELPSDHAQKALEVLCLPAVTPLQEIINQGPFVLGQTTARELTVHIDRLANIFRYVNHPEAVADAIQRLWPIFKAIFDIRAWDRRTMESLCRACKNAHIYQRAMIGEGTFKVSAEDSLHLVEALSMVITELPSDHAQKALEVLCLPAVTPLQEIINQGPFVLGQTTARELTVHIDRLANIFRYVNHPEAVADAIQRLWPIFKAIFDIRAWDRRTMESLCRACKNAVRTSKRFMGITIGAMLEEIQGLYKQHHQSCFLYLSSEVIKIFGSDPSCAYYLKNLIESLFSHTICLLKKIQDFTSRPDIADDCFLLASRCIRYCPHLFFPSAVFPSLVDCSLIGITVQHREASNSILTFLSDIFDLAKSSQAEKYISIRDSVILPRGATITRILVASLTGALPSSRLETVIYSLLTLTRAYGLRALEWAKDSVSLIPSTAVTEVERTRFLQALSDVASGGDINPLAIPIEELSEVCRRNRTVQEIVQGALRPLELNLVNGIIA
;
A
#
# COMPACT_ATOMS: atom_id res chain seq x y z
N MET A 1 -47.64 13.23 -17.51
CA MET A 1 -48.39 11.97 -17.57
C MET A 1 -47.66 10.95 -18.44
N GLU A 2 -47.26 11.30 -19.67
CA GLU A 2 -46.48 10.40 -20.55
C GLU A 2 -45.15 9.93 -19.92
N LEU A 3 -44.30 10.87 -19.45
CA LEU A 3 -43.01 10.54 -18.83
C LEU A 3 -43.13 9.73 -17.52
N GLN A 4 -44.23 9.92 -16.77
CA GLN A 4 -44.50 9.14 -15.55
C GLN A 4 -44.76 7.66 -15.89
N ASN A 5 -45.50 7.41 -16.98
CA ASN A 5 -45.75 6.05 -17.45
C ASN A 5 -44.46 5.40 -17.95
N THR A 6 -43.63 6.15 -18.68
CA THR A 6 -42.31 5.66 -19.14
C THR A 6 -41.41 5.27 -17.96
N VAL A 7 -41.39 6.03 -16.87
CA VAL A 7 -40.65 5.66 -15.65
C VAL A 7 -41.21 4.36 -15.04
N LYS A 8 -42.54 4.22 -14.92
CA LYS A 8 -43.17 2.99 -14.41
C LYS A 8 -42.84 1.77 -15.29
N GLU A 9 -42.85 1.93 -16.61
CA GLU A 9 -42.49 0.89 -17.59
C GLU A 9 -41.01 0.48 -17.49
N ALA A 10 -40.10 1.46 -17.40
CA ALA A 10 -38.68 1.21 -17.27
C ALA A 10 -38.34 0.49 -15.95
N LEU A 11 -39.00 0.85 -14.85
CA LEU A 11 -38.84 0.16 -13.56
C LEU A 11 -39.35 -1.28 -13.63
N ASN A 12 -40.53 -1.50 -14.22
CA ASN A 12 -41.06 -2.84 -14.43
C ASN A 12 -40.11 -3.69 -15.29
N ALA A 13 -39.51 -3.11 -16.31
CA ALA A 13 -38.49 -3.79 -17.13
C ALA A 13 -37.23 -4.13 -16.31
N LEU A 14 -36.75 -3.21 -15.47
CA LEU A 14 -35.56 -3.42 -14.64
C LEU A 14 -35.73 -4.57 -13.65
N TYR A 15 -36.87 -4.64 -12.95
CA TYR A 15 -37.09 -5.62 -11.87
C TYR A 15 -37.65 -6.97 -12.35
N HIS A 16 -38.42 -7.00 -13.44
CA HIS A 16 -39.20 -8.19 -13.81
C HIS A 16 -38.92 -8.74 -15.21
N HIS A 17 -38.13 -8.06 -16.04
CA HIS A 17 -37.84 -8.57 -17.39
C HIS A 17 -36.82 -9.73 -17.36
N PRO A 18 -37.07 -10.85 -18.08
CA PRO A 18 -36.19 -12.02 -18.05
C PRO A 18 -34.86 -11.85 -18.82
N ASP A 19 -34.76 -10.85 -19.71
CA ASP A 19 -33.56 -10.56 -20.51
C ASP A 19 -32.67 -9.48 -19.84
N ASP A 20 -31.42 -9.82 -19.57
CA ASP A 20 -30.38 -8.96 -18.99
C ASP A 20 -30.08 -7.72 -19.84
N ALA A 21 -30.13 -7.83 -21.17
CA ALA A 21 -29.85 -6.70 -22.06
C ALA A 21 -30.89 -5.58 -21.90
N VAL A 22 -32.17 -5.97 -21.77
CA VAL A 22 -33.29 -5.05 -21.54
C VAL A 22 -33.20 -4.43 -20.15
N ARG A 23 -32.84 -5.22 -19.13
CA ARG A 23 -32.60 -4.70 -17.77
C ARG A 23 -31.49 -3.65 -17.73
N MET A 24 -30.38 -3.90 -18.42
CA MET A 24 -29.27 -2.93 -18.54
C MET A 24 -29.67 -1.66 -19.31
N GLN A 25 -30.51 -1.78 -20.35
CA GLN A 25 -30.99 -0.63 -21.09
C GLN A 25 -31.96 0.22 -20.25
N ALA A 26 -32.86 -0.42 -19.50
CA ALA A 26 -33.76 0.25 -18.57
C ALA A 26 -32.99 0.97 -17.45
N ASP A 27 -31.98 0.32 -16.85
CA ASP A 27 -31.10 0.94 -15.85
C ASP A 27 -30.39 2.18 -16.41
N ARG A 28 -29.79 2.08 -17.61
CA ARG A 28 -29.13 3.23 -18.26
C ARG A 28 -30.08 4.39 -18.49
N TRP A 29 -31.29 4.11 -18.98
CA TRP A 29 -32.30 5.14 -19.20
C TRP A 29 -32.74 5.80 -17.90
N LEU A 30 -32.97 5.01 -16.83
CA LEU A 30 -33.33 5.54 -15.51
C LEU A 30 -32.20 6.42 -14.92
N GLN A 31 -30.94 6.04 -15.11
CA GLN A 31 -29.78 6.85 -14.71
C GLN A 31 -29.68 8.17 -15.50
N GLU A 32 -30.04 8.18 -16.78
CA GLU A 32 -30.12 9.39 -17.59
C GLU A 32 -31.29 10.27 -17.15
N PHE A 33 -32.46 9.67 -16.91
CA PHE A 33 -33.63 10.36 -16.38
C PHE A 33 -33.33 11.07 -15.06
N GLN A 34 -32.64 10.43 -14.11
CA GLN A 34 -32.25 11.03 -12.83
C GLN A 34 -31.40 12.30 -12.97
N ARG A 35 -30.77 12.54 -14.12
CA ARG A 35 -29.98 13.76 -14.40
C ARG A 35 -30.81 14.89 -14.97
N THR A 36 -32.03 14.63 -15.45
CA THR A 36 -32.89 15.64 -16.07
C THR A 36 -33.54 16.57 -15.05
N ILE A 37 -33.95 17.77 -15.49
CA ILE A 37 -34.74 18.70 -14.66
C ILE A 37 -36.14 18.13 -14.38
N ASP A 38 -36.70 17.38 -15.34
CA ASP A 38 -38.03 16.76 -15.21
C ASP A 38 -38.11 15.75 -14.05
N ALA A 39 -36.97 15.18 -13.63
CA ALA A 39 -36.91 14.23 -12.52
C ALA A 39 -37.46 14.81 -11.21
N TRP A 40 -37.31 16.11 -10.96
CA TRP A 40 -37.87 16.78 -9.78
C TRP A 40 -39.38 16.60 -9.71
N GLN A 41 -40.09 17.04 -10.75
CA GLN A 41 -41.56 17.02 -10.77
C GLN A 41 -42.12 15.60 -10.94
N VAL A 42 -41.48 14.76 -11.77
CA VAL A 42 -41.95 13.41 -12.06
C VAL A 42 -41.83 12.52 -10.82
N SER A 43 -40.70 12.56 -10.11
CA SER A 43 -40.52 11.80 -8.87
C SER A 43 -41.46 12.29 -7.76
N ASP A 44 -41.64 13.60 -7.59
CA ASP A 44 -42.56 14.17 -6.60
C ASP A 44 -44.02 13.76 -6.87
N ASN A 45 -44.47 13.84 -8.12
CA ASN A 45 -45.82 13.43 -8.52
C ASN A 45 -46.06 11.93 -8.30
N LEU A 46 -45.09 11.08 -8.62
CA LEU A 46 -45.19 9.63 -8.45
C LEU A 46 -45.21 9.21 -6.97
N LEU A 47 -44.61 10.00 -6.08
CA LEU A 47 -44.66 9.78 -4.64
C LEU A 47 -46.03 10.19 -4.05
N HIS A 48 -46.70 11.19 -4.60
CA HIS A 48 -48.06 11.59 -4.22
C HIS A 48 -49.17 10.71 -4.86
N ASP A 49 -48.83 9.93 -5.88
CA ASP A 49 -49.75 9.01 -6.54
C ASP A 49 -49.99 7.75 -5.70
N ALA A 50 -51.20 7.61 -5.15
CA ALA A 50 -51.61 6.44 -4.37
C ALA A 50 -51.61 5.11 -5.17
N SER A 51 -51.53 5.16 -6.50
CA SER A 51 -51.45 3.98 -7.37
C SER A 51 -50.01 3.47 -7.60
N SER A 52 -49.00 4.16 -7.07
CA SER A 52 -47.60 3.77 -7.23
C SER A 52 -47.24 2.51 -6.43
N ASN A 53 -46.54 1.56 -7.06
CA ASN A 53 -46.04 0.36 -6.41
C ASN A 53 -44.77 0.65 -5.56
N GLN A 54 -44.36 -0.31 -4.73
CA GLN A 54 -43.23 -0.13 -3.80
C GLN A 54 -41.90 0.18 -4.51
N GLU A 55 -41.64 -0.41 -5.67
CA GLU A 55 -40.44 -0.17 -6.48
C GLU A 55 -40.38 1.28 -6.99
N THR A 56 -41.52 1.80 -7.49
CA THR A 56 -41.66 3.19 -7.92
C THR A 56 -41.42 4.15 -6.76
N LEU A 57 -41.99 3.87 -5.58
CA LEU A 57 -41.80 4.69 -4.39
C LEU A 57 -40.34 4.71 -3.92
N ILE A 58 -39.64 3.57 -3.94
CA ILE A 58 -38.21 3.49 -3.60
C ILE A 58 -37.36 4.27 -4.61
N PHE A 59 -37.56 4.05 -5.92
CA PHE A 59 -36.80 4.74 -6.95
C PHE A 59 -37.01 6.26 -6.91
N CYS A 60 -38.26 6.72 -6.80
CA CYS A 60 -38.58 8.14 -6.81
C CYS A 60 -38.06 8.86 -5.55
N SER A 61 -38.18 8.23 -4.38
CA SER A 61 -37.63 8.80 -3.14
C SER A 61 -36.10 8.87 -3.14
N GLN A 62 -35.42 7.85 -3.69
CA GLN A 62 -33.96 7.88 -3.89
C GLN A 62 -33.54 8.96 -4.90
N THR A 63 -34.30 9.10 -5.99
CA THR A 63 -34.07 10.12 -7.02
C THR A 63 -34.20 11.52 -6.44
N LEU A 64 -35.29 11.78 -5.70
CA LEU A 64 -35.53 13.07 -5.07
C LEU A 64 -34.46 13.41 -4.02
N ARG A 65 -34.05 12.44 -3.19
CA ARG A 65 -32.89 12.61 -2.29
C ARG A 65 -31.62 12.98 -3.05
N SER A 66 -31.29 12.23 -4.12
CA SER A 66 -30.08 12.50 -4.92
C SER A 66 -30.13 13.88 -5.57
N LYS A 67 -31.30 14.29 -6.06
CA LYS A 67 -31.54 15.62 -6.64
C LYS A 67 -31.32 16.73 -5.61
N VAL A 68 -31.87 16.60 -4.40
CA VAL A 68 -31.61 17.56 -3.31
C VAL A 68 -30.13 17.57 -2.90
N GLN A 69 -29.49 16.40 -2.79
CA GLN A 69 -28.09 16.34 -2.39
C GLN A 69 -27.16 16.94 -3.44
N ARG A 70 -27.40 16.75 -4.74
CA ARG A 70 -26.40 17.09 -5.79
C ARG A 70 -26.77 18.29 -6.65
N ASP A 71 -28.05 18.47 -6.90
CA ASP A 71 -28.56 19.32 -7.97
C ASP A 71 -29.50 20.42 -7.43
N PHE A 72 -29.46 20.72 -6.13
CA PHE A 72 -30.32 21.74 -5.51
C PHE A 72 -30.24 23.12 -6.19
N GLU A 73 -29.08 23.47 -6.75
CA GLU A 73 -28.86 24.72 -7.49
C GLU A 73 -29.64 24.80 -8.83
N GLU A 74 -30.24 23.70 -9.32
CA GLU A 74 -31.15 23.72 -10.48
C GLU A 74 -32.47 24.45 -10.16
N LEU A 75 -32.85 24.52 -8.88
CA LEU A 75 -34.11 25.12 -8.45
C LEU A 75 -33.99 26.63 -8.27
N PRO A 76 -35.02 27.42 -8.65
CA PRO A 76 -35.04 28.84 -8.35
C PRO A 76 -35.14 29.06 -6.83
N SER A 77 -34.64 30.20 -6.35
CA SER A 77 -34.58 30.53 -4.92
C SER A 77 -35.93 30.54 -4.20
N GLU A 78 -37.05 30.59 -4.93
CA GLU A 78 -38.41 30.52 -4.37
C GLU A 78 -38.97 29.09 -4.30
N ALA A 79 -38.41 28.14 -5.06
CA ALA A 79 -38.90 26.76 -5.14
C ALA A 79 -38.59 25.91 -3.90
N PHE A 80 -37.73 26.38 -2.99
CA PHE A 80 -37.47 25.65 -1.76
C PHE A 80 -38.73 25.52 -0.89
N ARG A 81 -39.62 26.54 -0.85
CA ARG A 81 -40.83 26.48 -0.01
C ARG A 81 -41.82 25.41 -0.51
N PRO A 82 -42.21 25.40 -1.81
CA PRO A 82 -43.00 24.30 -2.35
C PRO A 82 -42.35 22.93 -2.16
N LEU A 83 -41.03 22.80 -2.37
CA LEU A 83 -40.32 21.53 -2.19
C LEU A 83 -40.36 21.07 -0.73
N ARG A 84 -40.10 21.98 0.22
CA ARG A 84 -40.20 21.70 1.66
C ARG A 84 -41.60 21.24 2.03
N ASP A 85 -42.62 21.97 1.59
CA ASP A 85 -44.01 21.68 1.91
C ASP A 85 -44.44 20.32 1.31
N SER A 86 -43.98 20.01 0.10
CA SER A 86 -44.16 18.72 -0.56
C SER A 86 -43.48 17.58 0.21
N LEU A 87 -42.19 17.72 0.54
CA LEU A 87 -41.46 16.73 1.32
C LEU A 87 -42.06 16.52 2.71
N ASN A 88 -42.55 17.57 3.38
CA ASN A 88 -43.25 17.47 4.66
C ASN A 88 -44.60 16.73 4.50
N SER A 89 -45.36 17.02 3.45
CA SER A 89 -46.59 16.28 3.09
C SER A 89 -46.30 14.80 2.87
N LEU A 90 -45.20 14.48 2.18
CA LEU A 90 -44.75 13.09 1.96
C LEU A 90 -44.33 12.41 3.27
N LEU A 91 -43.59 13.08 4.16
CA LEU A 91 -43.24 12.54 5.48
C LEU A 91 -44.50 12.21 6.30
N LYS A 92 -45.50 13.09 6.28
CA LYS A 92 -46.80 12.86 6.94
C LYS A 92 -47.55 11.71 6.31
N THR A 93 -47.56 11.61 4.98
CA THR A 93 -48.26 10.54 4.25
C THR A 93 -47.63 9.17 4.51
N PHE A 94 -46.29 9.10 4.48
CA PHE A 94 -45.53 7.86 4.65
C PHE A 94 -45.16 7.58 6.11
N HIS A 95 -45.83 8.19 7.08
CA HIS A 95 -45.50 7.99 8.49
C HIS A 95 -45.65 6.53 8.95
N LYS A 96 -46.64 5.82 8.38
CA LYS A 96 -46.87 4.37 8.47
C LYS A 96 -46.43 3.59 7.21
N GLY A 97 -45.75 4.27 6.29
CA GLY A 97 -45.29 3.70 5.02
C GLY A 97 -44.03 2.84 5.16
N PRO A 98 -43.50 2.32 4.03
CA PRO A 98 -42.28 1.52 4.03
C PRO A 98 -41.09 2.30 4.62
N PRO A 99 -40.36 1.77 5.62
CA PRO A 99 -39.24 2.47 6.27
C PRO A 99 -38.20 2.97 5.27
N LYS A 100 -37.86 2.15 4.25
CA LYS A 100 -36.91 2.53 3.19
C LYS A 100 -37.28 3.85 2.51
N VAL A 101 -38.56 4.07 2.18
CA VAL A 101 -39.03 5.29 1.51
C VAL A 101 -39.00 6.47 2.47
N ARG A 102 -39.44 6.26 3.72
CA ARG A 102 -39.41 7.28 4.77
C ARG A 102 -37.99 7.77 5.05
N THR A 103 -37.01 6.87 5.18
CA THR A 103 -35.59 7.22 5.34
C THR A 103 -35.07 8.08 4.19
N GLN A 104 -35.42 7.74 2.94
CA GLN A 104 -34.99 8.53 1.78
C GLN A 104 -35.56 9.95 1.82
N ILE A 105 -36.84 10.11 2.19
CA ILE A 105 -37.47 11.42 2.30
C ILE A 105 -36.86 12.20 3.47
N SER A 106 -36.62 11.57 4.63
CA SER A 106 -35.92 12.19 5.76
C SER A 106 -34.53 12.68 5.37
N LEU A 107 -33.75 11.89 4.62
CA LEU A 107 -32.45 12.31 4.09
C LEU A 107 -32.58 13.48 3.10
N ALA A 108 -33.63 13.50 2.27
CA ALA A 108 -33.88 14.62 1.36
C ALA A 108 -34.20 15.91 2.12
N VAL A 109 -35.02 15.85 3.18
CA VAL A 109 -35.32 17.02 4.02
C VAL A 109 -34.08 17.47 4.81
N ALA A 110 -33.30 16.52 5.34
CA ALA A 110 -32.04 16.84 6.02
C ALA A 110 -31.05 17.52 5.06
N ALA A 111 -30.85 16.99 3.86
CA ALA A 111 -30.02 17.62 2.83
C ALA A 111 -30.55 19.02 2.45
N LEU A 112 -31.87 19.20 2.34
CA LEU A 112 -32.48 20.51 2.08
C LEU A 112 -32.15 21.52 3.19
N SER A 113 -32.15 21.09 4.45
CA SER A 113 -31.82 21.96 5.59
C SER A 113 -30.36 22.44 5.58
N VAL A 114 -29.43 21.62 5.05
CA VAL A 114 -28.03 22.01 4.86
C VAL A 114 -27.94 23.14 3.84
N HIS A 115 -28.73 23.07 2.76
CA HIS A 115 -28.73 24.09 1.70
C HIS A 115 -29.40 25.41 2.11
N VAL A 116 -30.49 25.35 2.89
CA VAL A 116 -31.35 26.50 3.19
C VAL A 116 -30.98 27.15 4.54
N PRO A 117 -30.76 28.49 4.60
CA PRO A 117 -30.45 29.18 5.86
C PRO A 117 -31.56 29.08 6.91
N ALA A 118 -31.20 29.11 8.19
CA ALA A 118 -32.18 29.00 9.29
C ALA A 118 -33.34 30.01 9.21
N LYS A 119 -33.10 31.25 8.74
CA LYS A 119 -34.13 32.30 8.63
C LYS A 119 -35.29 31.92 7.71
N ASP A 120 -35.02 31.15 6.67
CA ASP A 120 -36.01 30.73 5.68
C ASP A 120 -36.89 29.57 6.18
N TRP A 121 -36.50 28.96 7.30
CA TRP A 121 -37.32 28.00 8.04
C TRP A 121 -38.23 28.68 9.10
N GLY A 122 -38.04 29.96 9.38
CA GLY A 122 -38.82 30.76 10.35
C GLY A 122 -37.95 31.32 11.49
N ASP A 123 -38.58 32.10 12.39
CA ASP A 123 -37.90 32.87 13.46
C ASP A 123 -37.16 32.01 14.52
N GLY A 124 -37.23 30.67 14.40
CA GLY A 124 -36.52 29.71 15.24
C GLY A 124 -35.59 28.73 14.49
N GLY A 125 -35.45 28.80 13.17
CA GLY A 125 -34.64 27.85 12.40
C GLY A 125 -35.27 26.45 12.25
N PHE A 126 -34.53 25.56 11.58
CA PHE A 126 -35.02 24.23 11.17
C PHE A 126 -35.54 23.36 12.34
N ILE A 127 -34.82 23.32 13.46
CA ILE A 127 -35.19 22.47 14.60
C ILE A 127 -36.45 22.98 15.32
N ASN A 128 -36.67 24.29 15.39
CA ASN A 128 -37.91 24.83 15.95
C ASN A 128 -39.09 24.62 15.01
N TRP A 129 -38.89 24.76 13.69
CA TRP A 129 -39.90 24.36 12.70
C TRP A 129 -40.30 22.88 12.88
N LEU A 130 -39.31 21.99 13.03
CA LEU A 130 -39.55 20.56 13.26
C LEU A 130 -40.34 20.32 14.55
N ARG A 131 -40.01 21.04 15.62
CA ARG A 131 -40.73 20.98 16.90
C ARG A 131 -42.20 21.37 16.74
N ASP A 132 -42.48 22.46 16.04
CA ASP A 132 -43.85 22.94 15.83
C ASP A 132 -44.69 21.97 14.99
N GLU A 133 -44.06 21.36 13.97
CA GLU A 133 -44.69 20.30 13.17
C GLU A 133 -44.99 19.04 14.00
N MET A 134 -44.07 18.61 14.87
CA MET A 134 -44.27 17.48 15.79
C MET A 134 -45.39 17.75 16.79
N ASN A 135 -45.48 18.98 17.32
CA ASN A 135 -46.56 19.37 18.24
C ASN A 135 -47.93 19.41 17.54
N SER A 136 -47.95 19.81 16.26
CA SER A 136 -49.19 19.92 15.48
C SER A 136 -49.68 18.57 14.96
N HIS A 137 -48.79 17.59 14.76
CA HIS A 137 -49.10 16.25 14.22
C HIS A 137 -48.45 15.14 15.05
N PRO A 138 -48.94 14.86 16.28
CA PRO A 138 -48.35 13.86 17.17
C PRO A 138 -48.28 12.44 16.57
N GLU A 139 -49.19 12.10 15.67
CA GLU A 139 -49.23 10.81 14.96
C GLU A 139 -48.04 10.59 14.02
N CYS A 140 -47.36 11.68 13.62
CA CYS A 140 -46.21 11.66 12.71
C CYS A 140 -44.86 11.72 13.43
N ILE A 141 -44.84 11.78 14.77
CA ILE A 141 -43.62 11.85 15.59
C ILE A 141 -42.53 10.85 15.18
N PRO A 142 -42.80 9.56 14.89
CA PRO A 142 -41.76 8.62 14.49
C PRO A 142 -41.01 9.03 13.20
N SER A 143 -41.70 9.68 12.28
CA SER A 143 -41.10 10.13 11.01
C SER A 143 -40.21 11.35 11.21
N PHE A 144 -40.65 12.26 12.07
CA PHE A 144 -39.87 13.44 12.45
C PHE A 144 -38.67 13.10 13.33
N LEU A 145 -38.77 12.06 14.18
CA LEU A 145 -37.61 11.52 14.91
C LEU A 145 -36.56 10.93 13.96
N GLU A 146 -36.99 10.21 12.91
CA GLU A 146 -36.07 9.70 11.90
C GLU A 146 -35.34 10.85 11.16
N LEU A 147 -36.06 11.94 10.84
CA LEU A 147 -35.46 13.16 10.32
C LEU A 147 -34.45 13.78 11.30
N LEU A 148 -34.81 13.86 12.59
CA LEU A 148 -33.93 14.37 13.63
C LEU A 148 -32.66 13.51 13.81
N ARG A 149 -32.75 12.20 13.57
CA ARG A 149 -31.63 11.24 13.64
C ARG A 149 -30.63 11.41 12.50
N VAL A 150 -31.10 11.57 11.26
CA VAL A 150 -30.21 11.65 10.09
C VAL A 150 -29.60 13.03 9.88
N LEU A 151 -30.16 14.07 10.49
CA LEU A 151 -29.72 15.45 10.31
C LEU A 151 -28.24 15.69 10.65
N PRO A 152 -27.71 15.23 11.79
CA PRO A 152 -26.29 15.42 12.12
C PRO A 152 -25.35 14.68 11.16
N GLU A 153 -25.77 13.51 10.66
CA GLU A 153 -24.98 12.68 9.75
C GLU A 153 -24.77 13.37 8.39
N GLU A 154 -25.75 14.17 7.96
CA GLU A 154 -25.69 14.93 6.71
C GLU A 154 -24.67 16.09 6.77
N LEU A 155 -24.26 16.58 7.95
CA LEU A 155 -23.24 17.64 8.06
C LEU A 155 -21.90 17.22 7.43
N PHE A 156 -21.48 15.98 7.71
CA PHE A 156 -20.21 15.42 7.23
C PHE A 156 -20.36 14.67 5.89
N ASN A 157 -21.57 14.60 5.34
CA ASN A 157 -21.83 13.90 4.10
C ASN A 157 -21.31 14.70 2.90
N TYR A 158 -20.15 14.29 2.37
CA TYR A 158 -19.52 14.92 1.21
C TYR A 158 -20.37 14.88 -0.07
N LYS A 159 -21.42 14.03 -0.13
CA LYS A 159 -22.31 13.94 -1.30
C LYS A 159 -23.24 15.14 -1.44
N ILE A 160 -23.44 15.92 -0.38
CA ILE A 160 -24.27 17.13 -0.43
C ILE A 160 -23.46 18.24 -1.08
N ALA A 161 -23.87 18.72 -2.24
CA ALA A 161 -23.23 19.78 -3.00
C ALA A 161 -23.43 21.19 -2.37
N ALA A 162 -23.39 21.29 -1.04
CA ALA A 162 -23.43 22.54 -0.31
C ALA A 162 -22.03 23.20 -0.29
N ARG A 163 -22.01 24.53 -0.35
CA ARG A 163 -20.78 25.33 -0.24
C ARG A 163 -20.14 25.15 1.15
N PRO A 164 -18.80 25.14 1.27
CA PRO A 164 -18.12 25.01 2.57
C PRO A 164 -18.54 26.07 3.59
N ASP A 165 -18.74 27.33 3.15
CA ASP A 165 -19.24 28.40 4.02
C ASP A 165 -20.63 28.10 4.55
N ARG A 166 -21.54 27.63 3.69
CA ARG A 166 -22.89 27.23 4.11
C ARG A 166 -22.86 26.03 5.06
N ARG A 167 -21.99 25.04 4.84
CA ARG A 167 -21.82 23.91 5.78
C ARG A 167 -21.31 24.38 7.14
N ARG A 168 -20.34 25.29 7.19
CA ARG A 168 -19.86 25.91 8.44
C ARG A 168 -20.93 26.76 9.12
N GLU A 169 -21.75 27.47 8.36
CA GLU A 169 -22.91 28.18 8.91
C GLU A 169 -23.94 27.21 9.46
N PHE A 170 -24.24 26.13 8.76
CA PHE A 170 -25.14 25.08 9.23
C PHE A 170 -24.61 24.43 10.52
N GLU A 171 -23.31 24.13 10.60
CA GLU A 171 -22.66 23.68 11.84
C GLU A 171 -22.83 24.70 12.98
N LYS A 172 -22.64 25.99 12.70
CA LYS A 172 -22.87 27.08 13.67
C LYS A 172 -24.34 27.24 14.07
N GLU A 173 -25.27 26.95 13.17
CA GLU A 173 -26.72 26.95 13.42
C GLU A 173 -27.14 25.73 14.26
N LEU A 174 -26.50 24.58 14.05
CA LEU A 174 -26.76 23.35 14.81
C LEU A 174 -26.26 23.46 16.26
N ALA A 175 -25.18 24.19 16.52
CA ALA A 175 -24.66 24.41 17.87
C ALA A 175 -25.72 24.91 18.90
N PRO A 176 -26.43 26.03 18.69
CA PRO A 176 -27.52 26.46 19.58
C PRO A 176 -28.77 25.60 19.44
N ALA A 177 -28.99 24.98 18.27
CA ALA A 177 -30.12 24.10 18.04
C ALA A 177 -29.99 22.75 18.77
N MET A 178 -28.79 22.36 19.20
CA MET A 178 -28.55 21.14 19.95
C MET A 178 -29.37 21.11 21.26
N GLU A 179 -29.43 22.22 22.01
CA GLU A 179 -30.23 22.29 23.24
C GLU A 179 -31.73 22.11 22.95
N VAL A 180 -32.20 22.66 21.82
CA VAL A 180 -33.57 22.51 21.33
C VAL A 180 -33.85 21.06 20.92
N ALA A 181 -32.92 20.40 20.23
CA ALA A 181 -33.00 19.01 19.82
C ALA A 181 -33.02 18.05 21.03
N LEU A 182 -32.14 18.26 22.02
CA LEU A 182 -32.11 17.46 23.24
C LEU A 182 -33.41 17.58 24.04
N ASN A 183 -34.03 18.76 24.07
CA ASN A 183 -35.33 18.96 24.69
C ASN A 183 -36.46 18.19 23.96
N ILE A 184 -36.45 18.16 22.62
CA ILE A 184 -37.40 17.37 21.83
C ILE A 184 -37.21 15.88 22.13
N LEU A 185 -35.97 15.39 22.07
CA LEU A 185 -35.64 14.00 22.39
C LEU A 185 -36.06 13.62 23.82
N THR A 186 -35.85 14.52 24.79
CA THR A 186 -36.27 14.31 26.18
C THR A 186 -37.78 14.22 26.32
N ALA A 187 -38.55 15.03 25.58
CA ALA A 187 -40.00 14.92 25.57
C ALA A 187 -40.47 13.58 24.97
N CYS A 188 -39.80 13.13 23.90
CA CYS A 188 -40.10 11.84 23.25
C CYS A 188 -39.74 10.61 24.10
N LEU A 189 -38.83 10.73 25.09
CA LEU A 189 -38.53 9.64 26.04
C LEU A 189 -39.76 9.15 26.82
N SER A 190 -40.79 9.99 26.97
CA SER A 190 -42.05 9.62 27.62
C SER A 190 -42.84 8.55 26.85
N ILE A 191 -42.53 8.34 25.56
CA ILE A 191 -43.16 7.36 24.68
C ILE A 191 -42.27 6.12 24.61
N ASN A 192 -42.68 5.03 25.27
CA ASN A 192 -41.84 3.83 25.43
C ASN A 192 -41.41 3.20 24.09
N GLU A 193 -42.30 3.19 23.10
CA GLU A 193 -42.08 2.58 21.78
C GLU A 193 -41.02 3.32 20.95
N LEU A 194 -40.66 4.55 21.32
CA LEU A 194 -39.73 5.40 20.59
C LEU A 194 -38.36 5.53 21.25
N LYS A 195 -38.16 4.89 22.42
CA LYS A 195 -36.92 5.01 23.19
C LYS A 195 -35.68 4.64 22.38
N GLU A 196 -35.73 3.58 21.60
CA GLU A 196 -34.63 3.14 20.72
C GLU A 196 -34.26 4.23 19.69
N GLN A 197 -35.25 4.73 18.95
CA GLN A 197 -35.06 5.80 17.96
C GLN A 197 -34.56 7.11 18.60
N VAL A 198 -35.02 7.42 19.80
CA VAL A 198 -34.56 8.60 20.57
C VAL A 198 -33.09 8.48 20.96
N LEU A 199 -32.65 7.29 21.38
CA LEU A 199 -31.25 7.03 21.71
C LEU A 199 -30.36 7.05 20.47
N GLU A 200 -30.78 6.43 19.35
CA GLU A 200 -30.04 6.52 18.08
C GLU A 200 -29.90 7.96 17.60
N ALA A 201 -30.97 8.74 17.67
CA ALA A 201 -30.92 10.16 17.35
C ALA A 201 -29.93 10.87 18.28
N PHE A 202 -30.01 10.65 19.59
CA PHE A 202 -29.09 11.26 20.54
C PHE A 202 -27.61 10.92 20.22
N ALA A 203 -27.29 9.66 19.89
CA ALA A 203 -25.94 9.26 19.49
C ALA A 203 -25.46 10.04 18.25
N SER A 204 -26.32 10.17 17.23
CA SER A 204 -26.02 10.95 16.03
C SER A 204 -25.69 12.42 16.34
N TRP A 205 -26.45 13.05 17.25
CA TRP A 205 -26.22 14.43 17.68
C TRP A 205 -24.93 14.62 18.47
N LEU A 206 -24.49 13.62 19.24
CA LEU A 206 -23.23 13.68 20.00
C LEU A 206 -21.99 13.74 19.10
N ARG A 207 -22.04 13.15 17.90
CA ARG A 207 -20.96 13.19 16.90
C ARG A 207 -20.55 14.59 16.48
N LEU A 208 -21.44 15.57 16.59
CA LEU A 208 -21.16 16.97 16.27
C LEU A 208 -20.17 17.63 17.25
N ARG A 209 -19.91 17.00 18.41
CA ARG A 209 -18.95 17.45 19.43
C ARG A 209 -19.09 18.93 19.83
N HIS A 210 -20.32 19.46 19.76
CA HIS A 210 -20.61 20.83 20.17
C HIS A 210 -20.54 20.99 21.69
N ARG A 211 -20.14 22.18 22.16
CA ARG A 211 -19.70 22.45 23.54
C ARG A 211 -20.85 22.48 24.57
N ILE A 212 -21.53 21.35 24.80
CA ILE A 212 -22.36 21.21 26.00
C ILE A 212 -21.42 20.90 27.18
N PRO A 213 -21.50 21.66 28.29
CA PRO A 213 -20.71 21.39 29.48
C PRO A 213 -20.90 19.94 29.95
N ALA A 214 -19.80 19.25 30.27
CA ALA A 214 -19.83 17.88 30.76
C ALA A 214 -20.76 17.69 31.96
N SER A 215 -20.83 18.68 32.86
CA SER A 215 -21.72 18.69 34.02
C SER A 215 -23.22 18.70 33.66
N MET A 216 -23.59 19.35 32.55
CA MET A 216 -24.96 19.38 32.06
C MET A 216 -25.32 18.03 31.43
N LEU A 217 -24.44 17.45 30.62
CA LEU A 217 -24.65 16.12 30.05
C LEU A 217 -24.73 15.03 31.13
N ALA A 218 -23.86 15.10 32.14
CA ALA A 218 -23.81 14.12 33.23
C ALA A 218 -25.13 13.99 34.01
N SER A 219 -25.92 15.08 34.07
CA SER A 219 -27.22 15.11 34.74
C SER A 219 -28.42 15.06 33.77
N HIS A 220 -28.16 14.92 32.47
CA HIS A 220 -29.20 15.01 31.45
C HIS A 220 -30.06 13.73 31.40
N PRO A 221 -31.41 13.83 31.31
CA PRO A 221 -32.29 12.66 31.28
C PRO A 221 -31.99 11.64 30.18
N LEU A 222 -31.55 12.08 28.99
CA LEU A 222 -31.12 11.19 27.90
C LEU A 222 -29.91 10.34 28.28
N VAL A 223 -28.91 10.93 28.94
CA VAL A 223 -27.72 10.21 29.41
C VAL A 223 -28.09 9.23 30.50
N LEU A 224 -28.89 9.66 31.49
CA LEU A 224 -29.37 8.77 32.56
C LEU A 224 -30.23 7.62 32.02
N THR A 225 -31.03 7.87 30.97
CA THR A 225 -31.84 6.83 30.31
C THR A 225 -30.96 5.85 29.53
N ALA A 226 -29.97 6.34 28.77
CA ALA A 226 -29.01 5.47 28.09
C ALA A 226 -28.25 4.58 29.09
N LEU A 227 -27.73 5.16 30.17
CA LEU A 227 -27.00 4.43 31.21
C LEU A 227 -27.87 3.37 31.92
N SER A 228 -29.12 3.70 32.24
CA SER A 228 -30.04 2.72 32.85
C SER A 228 -30.51 1.64 31.86
N SER A 229 -30.56 1.95 30.56
CA SER A 229 -30.98 1.05 29.49
C SER A 229 -29.89 0.07 29.05
N LEU A 230 -28.65 0.22 29.52
CA LEU A 230 -27.56 -0.76 29.30
C LEU A 230 -27.87 -2.16 29.86
N ASN A 231 -28.84 -2.28 30.77
CA ASN A 231 -29.29 -3.57 31.30
C ASN A 231 -30.52 -4.14 30.56
N SER A 232 -30.97 -3.49 29.47
CA SER A 232 -32.14 -3.90 28.70
C SER A 232 -31.72 -4.53 27.37
N ASP A 233 -32.16 -5.77 27.13
CA ASP A 233 -31.83 -6.51 25.90
C ASP A 233 -32.33 -5.79 24.62
N ILE A 234 -33.46 -5.07 24.69
CA ILE A 234 -34.03 -4.37 23.54
C ILE A 234 -33.28 -3.06 23.23
N LEU A 235 -32.81 -2.35 24.26
CA LEU A 235 -32.25 -1.01 24.13
C LEU A 235 -30.72 -1.00 24.20
N LEU A 236 -30.07 -2.16 24.33
CA LEU A 236 -28.64 -2.28 24.58
C LEU A 236 -27.82 -1.62 23.46
N GLU A 237 -27.98 -2.03 22.20
CA GLU A 237 -27.17 -1.53 21.07
C GLU A 237 -27.33 0.00 20.90
N ALA A 238 -28.57 0.51 20.98
CA ALA A 238 -28.82 1.95 20.91
C ALA A 238 -28.16 2.71 22.08
N SER A 239 -28.17 2.13 23.28
CA SER A 239 -27.51 2.70 24.46
C SER A 239 -25.98 2.65 24.33
N VAL A 240 -25.43 1.54 23.83
CA VAL A 240 -23.99 1.36 23.55
C VAL A 240 -23.51 2.43 22.57
N ASN A 241 -24.25 2.67 21.49
CA ASN A 241 -23.92 3.72 20.53
C ASN A 241 -23.88 5.11 21.19
N VAL A 242 -24.84 5.44 22.07
CA VAL A 242 -24.82 6.70 22.82
C VAL A 242 -23.58 6.80 23.72
N ILE A 243 -23.30 5.75 24.51
CA ILE A 243 -22.21 5.79 25.48
C ILE A 243 -20.84 5.81 24.79
N SER A 244 -20.66 5.07 23.70
CA SER A 244 -19.46 5.12 22.85
C SER A 244 -19.19 6.55 22.35
N GLU A 245 -20.21 7.22 21.81
CA GLU A 245 -20.08 8.61 21.36
C GLU A 245 -19.78 9.58 22.51
N LEU A 246 -20.34 9.35 23.71
CA LEU A 246 -20.00 10.15 24.90
C LEU A 246 -18.54 9.93 25.35
N ILE A 247 -18.03 8.69 25.26
CA ILE A 247 -16.62 8.38 25.56
C ILE A 247 -15.73 9.17 24.59
N HIS A 248 -15.99 9.07 23.28
CA HIS A 248 -15.25 9.84 22.28
C HIS A 248 -15.39 11.37 22.46
N TYR A 249 -16.57 11.85 22.89
CA TYR A 249 -16.80 13.26 23.20
C TYR A 249 -15.88 13.76 24.32
N THR A 250 -15.69 12.96 25.38
CA THR A 250 -14.81 13.34 26.50
C THR A 250 -13.32 13.24 26.19
N ALA A 251 -12.92 12.35 25.26
CA ALA A 251 -11.53 12.20 24.82
C ALA A 251 -11.09 13.23 23.77
N ALA A 252 -12.04 13.85 23.05
CA ALA A 252 -11.72 14.92 22.11
C ALA A 252 -10.99 16.08 22.82
N ARG A 253 -9.77 16.40 22.37
CA ARG A 253 -8.91 17.47 22.91
C ARG A 253 -9.54 18.86 22.70
N ASN A 254 -10.52 19.19 23.52
CA ASN A 254 -11.17 20.49 23.58
C ASN A 254 -10.43 21.44 24.56
N SER A 255 -10.63 22.75 24.41
CA SER A 255 -9.84 23.84 25.03
C SER A 255 -9.87 23.94 26.57
N GLY A 256 -10.30 22.90 27.30
CA GLY A 256 -10.33 22.82 28.77
C GLY A 256 -9.58 21.62 29.37
N GLY A 257 -8.98 20.76 28.54
CA GLY A 257 -8.30 19.53 28.98
C GLY A 257 -9.24 18.52 29.64
N VAL A 258 -8.68 17.41 30.14
CA VAL A 258 -9.42 16.31 30.80
C VAL A 258 -10.22 16.79 32.01
N ALA A 259 -9.71 17.79 32.75
CA ALA A 259 -10.36 18.33 33.94
C ALA A 259 -11.77 18.88 33.68
N ALA A 260 -12.03 19.45 32.50
CA ALA A 260 -13.34 19.96 32.13
C ALA A 260 -14.37 18.85 31.83
N GLN A 261 -13.89 17.64 31.51
CA GLN A 261 -14.73 16.48 31.15
C GLN A 261 -14.96 15.52 32.32
N MET A 262 -14.23 15.67 33.42
CA MET A 262 -14.31 14.82 34.61
C MET A 262 -15.73 14.56 35.14
N PRO A 263 -16.66 15.55 35.20
CA PRO A 263 -18.01 15.28 35.68
C PRO A 263 -18.76 14.22 34.87
N LEU A 264 -18.53 14.14 33.56
CA LEU A 264 -19.16 13.16 32.68
C LEU A 264 -18.44 11.81 32.75
N ILE A 265 -17.10 11.81 32.82
CA ILE A 265 -16.30 10.60 33.03
C ILE A 265 -16.69 9.90 34.35
N GLN A 266 -16.90 10.67 35.42
CA GLN A 266 -17.32 10.16 36.74
C GLN A 266 -18.71 9.51 36.75
N VAL A 267 -19.57 9.79 35.76
CA VAL A 267 -20.88 9.15 35.62
C VAL A 267 -20.81 7.95 34.67
N ILE A 268 -20.08 8.07 33.56
CA ILE A 268 -19.98 7.01 32.53
C ILE A 268 -19.16 5.82 33.03
N VAL A 269 -17.94 6.06 33.51
CA VAL A 269 -16.99 4.99 33.82
C VAL A 269 -17.56 4.00 34.85
N PRO A 270 -18.15 4.43 36.00
CA PRO A 270 -18.69 3.48 36.97
C PRO A 270 -19.84 2.63 36.40
N GLN A 271 -20.68 3.20 35.53
CA GLN A 271 -21.80 2.48 34.92
C GLN A 271 -21.33 1.47 33.89
N VAL A 272 -20.38 1.83 33.03
CA VAL A 272 -19.75 0.86 32.10
C VAL A 272 -19.07 -0.25 32.88
N MET A 273 -18.32 0.10 33.94
CA MET A 273 -17.69 -0.87 34.82
C MET A 273 -18.68 -1.80 35.54
N SER A 274 -19.93 -1.38 35.76
CA SER A 274 -20.98 -2.24 36.35
C SER A 274 -21.39 -3.38 35.40
N LEU A 275 -21.22 -3.21 34.08
CA LEU A 275 -21.49 -4.24 33.08
C LEU A 275 -20.41 -5.31 33.01
N LYS A 276 -19.28 -5.11 33.68
CA LYS A 276 -18.14 -6.03 33.64
C LYS A 276 -18.55 -7.49 33.92
N ALA A 277 -19.47 -7.71 34.86
CA ALA A 277 -19.95 -9.06 35.19
C ALA A 277 -20.70 -9.73 34.02
N GLN A 278 -21.34 -8.95 33.14
CA GLN A 278 -22.12 -9.45 32.01
C GLN A 278 -21.25 -9.98 30.86
N LEU A 279 -19.98 -9.55 30.77
CA LEU A 279 -19.01 -10.12 29.83
C LEU A 279 -18.76 -11.62 30.06
N ARG A 280 -19.07 -12.12 31.26
CA ARG A 280 -18.90 -13.53 31.65
C ARG A 280 -20.22 -14.29 31.73
N ASP A 281 -21.34 -13.64 31.42
CA ASP A 281 -22.66 -14.23 31.56
C ASP A 281 -22.96 -15.12 30.34
N SER A 282 -22.89 -16.43 30.54
CA SER A 282 -23.14 -17.40 29.47
C SER A 282 -24.62 -17.48 29.04
N SER A 283 -25.52 -16.74 29.70
CA SER A 283 -26.94 -16.65 29.32
C SER A 283 -27.25 -15.49 28.36
N LYS A 284 -26.30 -14.58 28.15
CA LYS A 284 -26.46 -13.45 27.21
C LYS A 284 -26.20 -13.85 25.77
N ASP A 285 -26.85 -13.12 24.86
CA ASP A 285 -26.61 -13.23 23.43
C ASP A 285 -25.20 -12.73 23.07
N GLU A 286 -24.60 -13.34 22.05
CA GLU A 286 -23.24 -13.02 21.63
C GLU A 286 -23.12 -11.60 21.07
N GLU A 287 -24.14 -11.11 20.35
CA GLU A 287 -24.16 -9.74 19.85
C GLU A 287 -24.26 -8.73 21.00
N ASP A 288 -24.98 -9.07 22.07
CA ASP A 288 -25.05 -8.23 23.28
C ASP A 288 -23.70 -8.16 23.98
N VAL A 289 -23.00 -9.29 24.12
CA VAL A 289 -21.64 -9.33 24.69
C VAL A 289 -20.67 -8.53 23.82
N LYS A 290 -20.78 -8.64 22.49
CA LYS A 290 -19.99 -7.87 21.52
C LYS A 290 -20.24 -6.36 21.64
N ALA A 291 -21.49 -5.95 21.82
CA ALA A 291 -21.86 -4.56 22.04
C ALA A 291 -21.26 -4.02 23.35
N ILE A 292 -21.32 -4.79 24.44
CA ILE A 292 -20.70 -4.42 25.73
C ILE A 292 -19.17 -4.38 25.61
N ALA A 293 -18.56 -5.34 24.92
CA ALA A 293 -17.11 -5.37 24.68
C ALA A 293 -16.64 -4.13 23.91
N ARG A 294 -17.41 -3.68 22.91
CA ARG A 294 -17.17 -2.42 22.18
C ARG A 294 -17.02 -1.23 23.12
N LEU A 295 -17.90 -1.08 24.11
CA LEU A 295 -17.82 0.04 25.07
C LEU A 295 -16.52 0.04 25.88
N PHE A 296 -16.09 -1.14 26.34
CA PHE A 296 -14.84 -1.26 27.08
C PHE A 296 -13.63 -0.97 26.20
N THR A 297 -13.64 -1.46 24.95
CA THR A 297 -12.61 -1.14 23.95
C THR A 297 -12.55 0.35 23.66
N ASP A 298 -13.69 1.00 23.38
CA ASP A 298 -13.77 2.44 23.13
C ASP A 298 -13.26 3.24 24.33
N MET A 299 -13.56 2.80 25.56
CA MET A 299 -13.06 3.38 26.80
C MET A 299 -11.54 3.21 26.94
N GLY A 300 -11.00 2.04 26.57
CA GLY A 300 -9.57 1.76 26.54
C GLY A 300 -8.83 2.66 25.55
N ASP A 301 -9.28 2.70 24.30
CA ASP A 301 -8.65 3.46 23.22
C ASP A 301 -8.75 4.97 23.45
N SER A 302 -9.91 5.46 23.89
CA SER A 302 -10.15 6.90 24.06
C SER A 302 -9.42 7.49 25.26
N TYR A 303 -9.21 6.71 26.33
CA TYR A 303 -8.54 7.16 27.55
C TYR A 303 -7.12 6.63 27.69
N ILE A 304 -6.48 6.21 26.60
CA ILE A 304 -5.15 5.60 26.60
C ILE A 304 -4.10 6.42 27.36
N GLU A 305 -4.09 7.75 27.21
CA GLU A 305 -3.17 8.66 27.91
C GLU A 305 -3.41 8.70 29.42
N LEU A 306 -4.68 8.61 29.86
CA LEU A 306 -5.04 8.56 31.27
C LEU A 306 -4.70 7.20 31.86
N ILE A 307 -5.00 6.14 31.12
CA ILE A 307 -4.72 4.77 31.51
C ILE A 307 -3.22 4.60 31.70
N ALA A 308 -2.39 5.09 30.79
CA ALA A 308 -0.93 5.00 30.84
C ALA A 308 -0.29 5.60 32.11
N ASN A 309 -1.01 6.41 32.90
CA ASN A 309 -0.56 6.89 34.20
C ASN A 309 -0.58 5.81 35.30
N GLY A 310 -1.30 4.71 35.10
CA GLY A 310 -1.28 3.54 35.98
C GLY A 310 -2.00 3.71 37.32
N SER A 311 -3.05 4.53 37.40
CA SER A 311 -3.88 4.64 38.62
C SER A 311 -4.67 3.36 38.92
N ASP A 312 -5.10 3.16 40.18
CA ASP A 312 -5.91 1.98 40.56
C ASP A 312 -7.19 1.88 39.73
N GLU A 313 -7.86 3.01 39.45
CA GLU A 313 -9.05 3.05 38.61
C GLU A 313 -8.75 2.71 37.15
N SER A 314 -7.61 3.16 36.63
CA SER A 314 -7.16 2.84 35.27
C SER A 314 -6.92 1.35 35.11
N MET A 315 -6.33 0.71 36.13
CA MET A 315 -6.10 -0.72 36.13
C MET A 315 -7.41 -1.52 36.15
N LEU A 316 -8.51 -1.00 36.71
CA LEU A 316 -9.82 -1.67 36.62
C LEU A 316 -10.30 -1.81 35.17
N ILE A 317 -10.06 -0.80 34.33
CA ILE A 317 -10.39 -0.82 32.89
C ILE A 317 -9.52 -1.86 32.18
N VAL A 318 -8.22 -1.87 32.44
CA VAL A 318 -7.28 -2.86 31.88
C VAL A 318 -7.69 -4.28 32.24
N HIS A 319 -8.12 -4.52 33.49
CA HIS A 319 -8.64 -5.83 33.91
C HIS A 319 -9.94 -6.20 33.19
N ALA A 320 -10.82 -5.24 32.84
CA ALA A 320 -12.01 -5.52 32.04
C ALA A 320 -11.64 -5.85 30.59
N LEU A 321 -10.67 -5.16 30.00
CA LEU A 321 -10.14 -5.48 28.66
C LEU A 321 -9.52 -6.88 28.61
N LEU A 322 -8.78 -7.29 29.65
CA LEU A 322 -8.28 -8.67 29.77
C LEU A 322 -9.42 -9.71 29.85
N GLU A 323 -10.55 -9.36 30.45
CA GLU A 323 -11.73 -10.25 30.44
C GLU A 323 -12.30 -10.41 29.04
N ILE A 324 -12.32 -9.35 28.23
CA ILE A 324 -12.73 -9.41 26.83
C ILE A 324 -11.77 -10.27 26.01
N VAL A 325 -10.46 -10.09 26.19
CA VAL A 325 -9.44 -10.96 25.56
C VAL A 325 -9.66 -12.43 25.91
N SER A 326 -10.20 -12.73 27.09
CA SER A 326 -10.48 -14.10 27.53
C SER A 326 -11.75 -14.72 26.93
N HIS A 327 -12.61 -13.93 26.26
CA HIS A 327 -13.90 -14.38 25.73
C HIS A 327 -13.77 -15.43 24.60
N PRO A 328 -14.47 -16.58 24.60
CA PRO A 328 -14.23 -17.67 23.65
C PRO A 328 -14.30 -17.28 22.16
N GLU A 329 -15.10 -16.28 21.80
CA GLU A 329 -15.19 -15.78 20.42
C GLU A 329 -14.01 -14.85 20.05
N TYR A 330 -13.43 -15.07 18.86
CA TYR A 330 -12.28 -14.30 18.38
C TYR A 330 -12.67 -12.88 17.97
N ASP A 331 -13.83 -12.69 17.35
CA ASP A 331 -14.33 -11.37 16.94
C ASP A 331 -14.46 -10.41 18.12
N ILE A 332 -14.79 -10.94 19.31
CA ILE A 332 -14.91 -10.15 20.54
C ILE A 332 -13.53 -9.89 21.16
N ALA A 333 -12.68 -10.92 21.24
CA ALA A 333 -11.35 -10.77 21.82
C ALA A 333 -10.45 -9.80 21.04
N SER A 334 -10.50 -9.87 19.71
CA SER A 334 -9.65 -9.07 18.79
C SER A 334 -9.96 -7.57 18.81
N MET A 335 -11.16 -7.16 19.28
CA MET A 335 -11.51 -5.74 19.44
C MET A 335 -10.49 -4.98 20.31
N THR A 336 -9.87 -5.67 21.27
CA THR A 336 -8.91 -5.05 22.21
C THR A 336 -7.48 -4.95 21.67
N PHE A 337 -7.15 -5.56 20.52
CA PHE A 337 -5.76 -5.65 20.05
C PHE A 337 -5.16 -4.29 19.70
N ASN A 338 -5.95 -3.39 19.11
CA ASN A 338 -5.53 -2.01 18.85
C ASN A 338 -5.18 -1.27 20.14
N PHE A 339 -5.95 -1.47 21.21
CA PHE A 339 -5.66 -0.88 22.51
C PHE A 339 -4.30 -1.34 23.04
N TRP A 340 -4.00 -2.64 22.97
CA TRP A 340 -2.71 -3.18 23.46
C TRP A 340 -1.54 -2.65 22.65
N HIS A 341 -1.68 -2.57 21.33
CA HIS A 341 -0.68 -1.96 20.45
C HIS A 341 -0.45 -0.49 20.79
N ASN A 342 -1.52 0.31 20.86
CA ASN A 342 -1.45 1.73 21.20
C ASN A 342 -0.88 1.98 22.60
N LEU A 343 -1.23 1.13 23.59
CA LEU A 343 -0.68 1.20 24.94
C LEU A 343 0.83 0.94 24.93
N GLN A 344 1.28 -0.10 24.20
CA GLN A 344 2.69 -0.39 24.05
C GLN A 344 3.45 0.82 23.45
N ILE A 345 2.90 1.46 22.41
CA ILE A 345 3.49 2.65 21.78
C ILE A 345 3.61 3.77 22.83
N GLN A 346 2.54 4.09 23.55
CA GLN A 346 2.56 5.16 24.56
C GLN A 346 3.53 4.91 25.72
N LEU A 347 3.77 3.64 26.07
CA LEU A 347 4.72 3.24 27.11
C LEU A 347 6.19 3.26 26.63
N ILE A 348 6.44 3.25 25.31
CA ILE A 348 7.79 3.08 24.74
C ILE A 348 8.28 4.31 23.96
N GLU A 349 7.44 4.98 23.18
CA GLU A 349 7.84 6.11 22.32
C GLU A 349 8.23 7.37 23.12
N TRP A 350 9.25 8.08 22.64
CA TRP A 350 9.93 9.19 23.34
C TRP A 350 9.12 10.49 23.40
N ASP A 351 8.20 10.73 22.45
CA ASP A 351 7.49 12.01 22.34
C ASP A 351 6.53 12.28 23.51
N SER A 352 6.07 11.23 24.20
CA SER A 352 5.20 11.31 25.39
C SER A 352 5.93 11.81 26.65
N TYR A 353 7.27 11.87 26.64
CA TYR A 353 8.11 12.21 27.78
C TYR A 353 8.82 13.58 27.66
N ILE A 354 8.62 14.30 26.55
CA ILE A 354 9.32 15.56 26.21
C ILE A 354 9.18 16.64 27.30
N SER A 355 8.09 16.63 28.09
CA SER A 355 7.86 17.62 29.15
C SER A 355 8.71 17.45 30.41
N LEU A 356 9.44 16.33 30.57
CA LEU A 356 10.19 15.99 31.79
C LEU A 356 11.67 16.41 31.77
N GLY A 357 12.16 16.91 30.62
CA GLY A 357 13.43 17.62 30.47
C GLY A 357 14.73 16.82 30.63
N ASN A 358 14.83 15.89 31.58
CA ASN A 358 16.07 15.16 31.91
C ASN A 358 15.98 13.66 31.59
N ASP A 359 16.92 13.13 30.79
CA ASP A 359 16.96 11.73 30.31
C ASP A 359 16.87 10.69 31.44
N ALA A 360 17.50 10.94 32.59
CA ALA A 360 17.47 10.02 33.73
C ALA A 360 16.09 9.94 34.42
N SER A 361 15.34 11.05 34.43
CA SER A 361 13.99 11.10 35.00
C SER A 361 12.98 10.46 34.04
N ILE A 362 13.20 10.60 32.73
CA ILE A 362 12.39 9.97 31.69
C ILE A 362 12.51 8.44 31.75
N GLU A 363 13.73 7.91 31.84
CA GLU A 363 13.94 6.47 31.92
C GLU A 363 13.42 5.86 33.24
N ALA A 364 13.50 6.61 34.35
CA ALA A 364 12.94 6.20 35.63
C ALA A 364 11.40 6.16 35.62
N GLU A 365 10.75 7.15 35.01
CA GLU A 365 9.29 7.20 34.85
C GLU A 365 8.82 6.09 33.90
N ARG A 366 9.52 5.89 32.78
CA ARG A 366 9.26 4.79 31.84
C ARG A 366 9.35 3.42 32.54
N SER A 367 10.42 3.19 33.29
CA SER A 367 10.60 1.95 34.06
C SER A 367 9.48 1.74 35.08
N THR A 368 9.04 2.81 35.75
CA THR A 368 7.92 2.77 36.71
C THR A 368 6.62 2.36 36.01
N ARG A 369 6.28 2.99 34.88
CA ARG A 369 5.07 2.67 34.12
C ARG A 369 5.08 1.25 33.57
N LEU A 370 6.19 0.82 32.96
CA LEU A 370 6.34 -0.55 32.48
C LEU A 370 6.14 -1.58 33.62
N LEU A 371 6.59 -1.27 34.83
CA LEU A 371 6.39 -2.14 35.99
C LEU A 371 4.91 -2.27 36.39
N VAL A 372 4.13 -1.18 36.31
CA VAL A 372 2.69 -1.18 36.63
C VAL A 372 1.91 -2.08 35.66
N PHE A 373 2.18 -1.98 34.35
CA PHE A 373 1.47 -2.76 33.33
C PHE A 373 1.99 -4.18 33.14
N ARG A 374 3.11 -4.53 33.77
CA ARG A 374 3.77 -5.83 33.60
C ARG A 374 2.80 -6.99 33.80
N SER A 375 2.10 -7.06 34.94
CA SER A 375 1.16 -8.16 35.25
C SER A 375 0.01 -8.27 34.24
N SER A 376 -0.39 -7.14 33.64
CA SER A 376 -1.46 -7.09 32.64
C SER A 376 -1.01 -7.69 31.32
N TYR A 377 0.19 -7.31 30.84
CA TYR A 377 0.78 -7.93 29.65
C TYR A 377 1.15 -9.39 29.87
N GLU A 378 1.59 -9.78 31.08
CA GLU A 378 1.81 -11.19 31.42
C GLU A 378 0.51 -12.01 31.28
N SER A 379 -0.61 -11.44 31.72
CA SER A 379 -1.94 -12.03 31.57
C SER A 379 -2.38 -12.06 30.11
N LEU A 380 -2.16 -10.97 29.35
CA LEU A 380 -2.45 -10.89 27.92
C LEU A 380 -1.78 -12.02 27.14
N VAL A 381 -0.47 -12.21 27.32
CA VAL A 381 0.30 -13.29 26.70
C VAL A 381 -0.32 -14.65 27.02
N SER A 382 -0.65 -14.90 28.30
CA SER A 382 -1.28 -16.15 28.73
C SER A 382 -2.66 -16.38 28.07
N LEU A 383 -3.43 -15.32 27.84
CA LEU A 383 -4.79 -15.41 27.27
C LEU A 383 -4.78 -15.54 25.75
N VAL A 384 -3.94 -14.82 25.01
CA VAL A 384 -3.94 -14.91 23.54
C VAL A 384 -3.31 -16.21 23.02
N SER A 385 -2.43 -16.83 23.81
CA SER A 385 -1.66 -18.01 23.41
C SER A 385 -2.50 -19.23 23.01
N PHE A 386 -3.71 -19.39 23.56
CA PHE A 386 -4.55 -20.54 23.21
C PHE A 386 -5.35 -20.34 21.92
N ARG A 387 -5.46 -19.10 21.41
CA ARG A 387 -6.26 -18.75 20.21
C ARG A 387 -5.69 -19.29 18.92
N VAL A 388 -4.38 -19.48 18.89
CA VAL A 388 -3.68 -20.04 17.73
C VAL A 388 -3.73 -21.57 17.69
N LYS A 389 -4.43 -22.19 18.65
CA LYS A 389 -4.64 -23.65 18.69
C LYS A 389 -5.48 -24.07 17.49
N TYR A 390 -4.99 -25.07 16.76
CA TYR A 390 -5.76 -25.70 15.68
C TYR A 390 -7.15 -26.19 16.16
N PRO A 391 -8.21 -25.98 15.37
CA PRO A 391 -9.56 -26.50 15.66
C PRO A 391 -9.63 -28.04 15.55
N GLN A 392 -10.72 -28.65 16.04
CA GLN A 392 -10.93 -30.11 15.99
C GLN A 392 -11.24 -30.63 14.59
N ASP A 393 -11.94 -29.82 13.82
CA ASP A 393 -12.47 -30.03 12.49
C ASP A 393 -11.61 -29.32 11.42
N TYR A 394 -10.33 -29.05 11.70
CA TYR A 394 -9.44 -28.32 10.80
C TYR A 394 -9.40 -28.88 9.35
N ALA A 395 -9.57 -30.19 9.18
CA ALA A 395 -9.59 -30.83 7.86
C ALA A 395 -10.87 -30.55 7.05
N ASP A 396 -11.97 -30.19 7.72
CA ASP A 396 -13.30 -30.00 7.15
C ASP A 396 -13.67 -28.51 6.96
N LEU A 397 -12.76 -27.59 7.32
CA LEU A 397 -12.98 -26.14 7.22
C LEU A 397 -13.11 -25.64 5.77
N SER A 398 -13.91 -24.60 5.58
CA SER A 398 -14.01 -23.92 4.29
C SER A 398 -12.73 -23.13 3.95
N ARG A 399 -12.59 -22.71 2.70
CA ARG A 399 -11.45 -21.87 2.28
C ARG A 399 -11.43 -20.50 2.95
N GLU A 400 -12.60 -19.98 3.32
CA GLU A 400 -12.74 -18.70 4.01
C GLU A 400 -12.32 -18.87 5.47
N ASP A 401 -12.81 -19.89 6.17
CA ASP A 401 -12.44 -20.18 7.56
C ASP A 401 -10.94 -20.49 7.74
N LEU A 402 -10.32 -21.18 6.77
CA LEU A 402 -8.87 -21.42 6.77
C LEU A 402 -8.07 -20.11 6.64
N LYS A 403 -8.59 -19.15 5.87
CA LYS A 403 -7.98 -17.83 5.71
C LYS A 403 -8.14 -17.01 6.99
N ASP A 404 -9.31 -17.08 7.61
CA ASP A 404 -9.62 -16.34 8.84
C ASP A 404 -8.79 -16.88 10.01
N PHE A 405 -8.69 -18.21 10.18
CA PHE A 405 -7.79 -18.82 11.16
C PHE A 405 -6.32 -18.41 10.95
N LYS A 406 -5.89 -18.32 9.69
CA LYS A 406 -4.54 -17.85 9.37
C LYS A 406 -4.35 -16.38 9.76
N GLN A 407 -5.35 -15.53 9.53
CA GLN A 407 -5.33 -14.13 9.95
C GLN A 407 -5.28 -14.01 11.48
N THR A 408 -6.10 -14.78 12.20
CA THR A 408 -6.06 -14.88 13.67
C THR A 408 -4.65 -15.20 14.18
N ARG A 409 -3.94 -16.14 13.53
CA ARG A 409 -2.57 -16.49 13.91
C ARG A 409 -1.56 -15.38 13.67
N TYR A 410 -1.77 -14.50 12.68
CA TYR A 410 -0.93 -13.33 12.46
C TYR A 410 -1.23 -12.23 13.47
N ASP A 411 -2.51 -11.92 13.70
CA ASP A 411 -2.90 -10.87 14.64
C ASP A 411 -2.47 -11.21 16.07
N VAL A 412 -2.55 -12.48 16.48
CA VAL A 412 -2.01 -12.93 17.78
C VAL A 412 -0.48 -12.84 17.83
N ALA A 413 0.22 -13.11 16.72
CA ALA A 413 1.67 -12.98 16.67
C ALA A 413 2.09 -11.51 16.86
N ASP A 414 1.37 -10.56 16.24
CA ASP A 414 1.63 -9.12 16.38
C ASP A 414 1.39 -8.66 17.84
N VAL A 415 0.29 -9.09 18.47
CA VAL A 415 0.03 -8.79 19.89
C VAL A 415 1.11 -9.38 20.82
N LEU A 416 1.63 -10.58 20.52
CA LEU A 416 2.72 -11.18 21.28
C LEU A 416 4.04 -10.41 21.11
N ILE A 417 4.30 -9.87 19.92
CA ILE A 417 5.44 -9.00 19.65
C ILE A 417 5.33 -7.71 20.45
N ASP A 418 4.15 -7.06 20.45
CA ASP A 418 3.89 -5.87 21.26
C ASP A 418 4.09 -6.16 22.76
N ALA A 419 3.60 -7.30 23.24
CA ALA A 419 3.83 -7.74 24.62
C ALA A 419 5.31 -7.99 24.92
N ALA A 420 6.08 -8.56 23.98
CA ALA A 420 7.50 -8.79 24.12
C ALA A 420 8.32 -7.48 24.18
N LEU A 421 7.85 -6.43 23.50
CA LEU A 421 8.45 -5.09 23.58
C LEU A 421 8.26 -4.45 24.97
N VAL A 422 7.14 -4.72 25.64
CA VAL A 422 6.84 -4.19 26.98
C VAL A 422 7.48 -5.03 28.10
N LEU A 423 7.32 -6.36 28.05
CA LEU A 423 7.80 -7.28 29.10
C LEU A 423 9.29 -7.62 28.96
N GLY A 424 9.83 -7.48 27.76
CA GLY A 424 11.08 -8.11 27.34
C GLY A 424 10.88 -9.54 26.82
N GLY A 425 11.75 -9.97 25.91
CA GLY A 425 11.68 -11.32 25.32
C GLY A 425 11.81 -12.45 26.34
N GLU A 426 12.67 -12.32 27.36
CA GLU A 426 12.91 -13.38 28.36
C GLU A 426 11.69 -13.63 29.26
N ALA A 427 11.04 -12.56 29.73
CA ALA A 427 9.84 -12.67 30.56
C ALA A 427 8.68 -13.28 29.78
N THR A 428 8.48 -12.83 28.54
CA THR A 428 7.45 -13.36 27.64
C THR A 428 7.69 -14.84 27.34
N LEU A 429 8.95 -15.21 27.06
CA LEU A 429 9.35 -16.60 26.82
C LEU A 429 9.05 -17.50 28.03
N LYS A 430 9.29 -17.04 29.26
CA LYS A 430 9.03 -17.81 30.49
C LYS A 430 7.54 -18.14 30.67
N ILE A 431 6.65 -17.23 30.30
CA ILE A 431 5.19 -17.43 30.36
C ILE A 431 4.77 -18.48 29.33
N LEU A 432 5.21 -18.30 28.09
CA LEU A 432 4.90 -19.22 27.00
C LEU A 432 5.48 -20.62 27.23
N TYR A 433 6.68 -20.70 27.81
CA TYR A 433 7.29 -21.97 28.22
C TYR A 433 6.49 -22.67 29.32
N THR A 434 5.93 -21.93 30.28
CA THR A 434 5.05 -22.51 31.31
C THR A 434 3.83 -23.18 30.65
N LYS A 435 3.21 -22.52 29.67
CA LYS A 435 2.09 -23.08 28.87
C LYS A 435 2.51 -24.32 28.08
N LEU A 436 3.71 -24.31 27.50
CA LEU A 436 4.27 -25.48 26.84
C LEU A 436 4.43 -26.63 27.84
N GLY A 437 5.02 -26.40 29.01
CA GLY A 437 5.18 -27.41 30.06
C GLY A 437 3.86 -28.04 30.51
N GLU A 438 2.82 -27.22 30.71
CA GLU A 438 1.46 -27.67 31.01
C GLU A 438 0.87 -28.53 29.89
N ALA A 439 1.04 -28.13 28.63
CA ALA A 439 0.58 -28.87 27.46
C ALA A 439 1.29 -30.22 27.31
N VAL A 440 2.60 -30.25 27.54
CA VAL A 440 3.40 -31.49 27.50
C VAL A 440 3.04 -32.42 28.65
N GLY A 441 2.79 -31.90 29.85
CA GLY A 441 2.32 -32.72 30.98
C GLY A 441 0.98 -33.41 30.73
N ARG A 442 0.13 -32.85 29.86
CA ARG A 442 -1.13 -33.46 29.40
C ARG A 442 -0.92 -34.43 28.23
N CYS A 443 0.23 -34.37 27.56
CA CYS A 443 0.62 -35.30 26.52
C CYS A 443 1.21 -36.60 27.11
N GLY A 444 0.41 -37.38 27.82
CA GLY A 444 0.80 -38.72 28.28
C GLY A 444 0.91 -39.73 27.12
N ASN A 445 1.50 -40.90 27.38
CA ASN A 445 1.83 -41.97 26.43
C ASN A 445 0.64 -42.65 25.69
N ASP A 446 -0.57 -42.09 25.74
CA ASP A 446 -1.72 -42.62 24.99
C ASP A 446 -1.71 -42.11 23.55
N GLU A 447 -2.01 -42.99 22.59
CA GLU A 447 -2.07 -42.70 21.14
C GLU A 447 -3.14 -41.64 20.75
N HIS A 448 -3.88 -41.08 21.70
CA HIS A 448 -4.91 -40.04 21.52
C HIS A 448 -4.59 -38.72 22.24
N SER A 449 -3.32 -38.49 22.59
CA SER A 449 -2.86 -37.24 23.20
C SER A 449 -3.13 -36.00 22.31
N ASP A 450 -3.75 -34.97 22.89
CA ASP A 450 -4.05 -33.71 22.22
C ASP A 450 -2.76 -32.88 22.01
N TRP A 451 -2.17 -32.97 20.82
CA TRP A 451 -0.93 -32.28 20.44
C TRP A 451 -1.09 -30.76 20.23
N ARG A 452 -2.33 -30.30 20.01
CA ARG A 452 -2.63 -28.93 19.55
C ARG A 452 -2.28 -27.83 20.55
N PRO A 453 -2.46 -27.99 21.88
CA PRO A 453 -2.00 -27.00 22.85
C PRO A 453 -0.48 -26.85 22.87
N ALA A 454 0.27 -27.94 22.67
CA ALA A 454 1.73 -27.90 22.60
C ALA A 454 2.20 -27.17 21.34
N GLU A 455 1.51 -27.40 20.21
CA GLU A 455 1.78 -26.69 18.96
C GLU A 455 1.50 -25.18 19.09
N ALA A 456 0.36 -24.81 19.67
CA ALA A 456 -0.03 -23.43 19.88
C ALA A 456 1.02 -22.66 20.70
N ALA A 457 1.49 -23.26 21.80
CA ALA A 457 2.53 -22.68 22.63
C ALA A 457 3.85 -22.50 21.86
N LEU A 458 4.27 -23.49 21.07
CA LEU A 458 5.48 -23.39 20.25
C LEU A 458 5.37 -22.36 19.12
N TYR A 459 4.18 -22.19 18.53
CA TYR A 459 3.92 -21.15 17.55
C TYR A 459 4.11 -19.76 18.17
N CYS A 460 3.55 -19.54 19.36
CA CYS A 460 3.71 -18.29 20.11
C CYS A 460 5.18 -18.03 20.47
N ILE A 461 5.90 -19.05 20.92
CA ILE A 461 7.35 -18.96 21.23
C ILE A 461 8.14 -18.57 19.99
N ARG A 462 7.82 -19.15 18.84
CA ARG A 462 8.46 -18.82 17.56
C ARG A 462 8.22 -17.36 17.15
N ALA A 463 7.01 -16.84 17.35
CA ALA A 463 6.64 -15.48 16.96
C ALA A 463 7.54 -14.42 17.63
N ILE A 464 7.94 -14.63 18.89
CA ILE A 464 8.77 -13.69 19.65
C ILE A 464 10.28 -13.94 19.51
N SER A 465 10.72 -14.87 18.66
CA SER A 465 12.10 -15.37 18.63
C SER A 465 13.15 -14.27 18.42
N ASP A 466 12.87 -13.26 17.59
CA ASP A 466 13.78 -12.14 17.31
C ASP A 466 14.00 -11.21 18.51
N TYR A 467 13.14 -11.26 19.53
CA TYR A 467 13.21 -10.43 20.75
C TYR A 467 13.86 -11.15 21.93
N VAL A 468 14.14 -12.45 21.80
CA VAL A 468 14.81 -13.24 22.84
C VAL A 468 16.32 -13.12 22.70
N SER A 469 17.02 -12.88 23.80
CA SER A 469 18.48 -12.78 23.81
C SER A 469 19.16 -14.08 23.36
N VAL A 470 20.18 -13.97 22.51
CA VAL A 470 21.02 -15.10 22.08
C VAL A 470 21.85 -15.72 23.23
N THR A 471 21.89 -15.07 24.40
CA THR A 471 22.58 -15.56 25.60
C THR A 471 21.64 -16.03 26.71
N GLU A 472 20.34 -16.17 26.43
CA GLU A 472 19.35 -16.65 27.40
C GLU A 472 19.75 -18.05 27.91
N ALA A 473 19.74 -18.29 29.22
CA ALA A 473 20.34 -19.50 29.81
C ALA A 473 19.40 -20.26 30.77
N GLU A 474 18.21 -19.73 31.05
CA GLU A 474 17.25 -20.31 32.00
C GLU A 474 16.24 -21.20 31.26
N VAL A 475 15.52 -20.65 30.29
CA VAL A 475 14.32 -21.25 29.70
C VAL A 475 14.63 -22.06 28.44
N LEU A 476 15.43 -21.53 27.51
CA LEU A 476 15.75 -22.18 26.24
C LEU A 476 16.43 -23.55 26.42
N PRO A 477 17.41 -23.75 27.33
CA PRO A 477 17.97 -25.09 27.56
C PRO A 477 16.93 -26.12 27.99
N GLN A 478 15.99 -25.71 28.86
CA GLN A 478 14.92 -26.59 29.32
C GLN A 478 13.95 -26.91 28.17
N MET A 479 13.56 -25.89 27.40
CA MET A 479 12.72 -26.05 26.21
C MET A 479 13.34 -27.02 25.21
N MET A 480 14.62 -26.86 24.86
CA MET A 480 15.31 -27.74 23.92
C MET A 480 15.37 -29.20 24.41
N SER A 481 15.40 -29.42 25.73
CA SER A 481 15.31 -30.77 26.32
C SER A 481 13.91 -31.39 26.28
N LEU A 482 12.86 -30.57 26.12
CA LEU A 482 11.47 -31.02 26.03
C LEU A 482 11.05 -31.37 24.60
N LEU A 483 11.58 -30.70 23.58
CA LEU A 483 11.21 -30.92 22.18
C LEU A 483 11.27 -32.40 21.73
N PRO A 484 12.29 -33.21 22.10
CA PRO A 484 12.34 -34.62 21.71
C PRO A 484 11.25 -35.50 22.33
N LYS A 485 10.56 -35.02 23.37
CA LYS A 485 9.53 -35.78 24.10
C LYS A 485 8.12 -35.55 23.54
N LEU A 486 7.98 -34.66 22.55
CA LEU A 486 6.70 -34.31 21.94
C LEU A 486 6.20 -35.39 20.97
N PRO A 487 4.87 -35.54 20.80
CA PRO A 487 4.33 -36.50 19.83
C PRO A 487 4.67 -36.12 18.38
N HIS A 488 4.92 -37.13 17.54
CA HIS A 488 5.25 -36.95 16.12
C HIS A 488 4.01 -36.73 15.24
N GLN A 489 3.26 -35.66 15.51
CA GLN A 489 2.13 -35.24 14.68
C GLN A 489 2.60 -34.26 13.60
N PRO A 490 2.15 -34.36 12.33
CA PRO A 490 2.69 -33.58 11.21
C PRO A 490 2.72 -32.05 11.43
N GLN A 491 1.61 -31.48 11.88
CA GLN A 491 1.48 -30.03 12.11
C GLN A 491 2.33 -29.57 13.29
N LEU A 492 2.32 -30.32 14.40
CA LEU A 492 3.19 -30.04 15.56
C LEU A 492 4.66 -30.10 15.17
N LEU A 493 5.06 -31.13 14.43
CA LEU A 493 6.44 -31.34 14.03
C LEU A 493 6.93 -30.25 13.06
N THR A 494 6.04 -29.74 12.20
CA THR A 494 6.28 -28.55 11.37
C THR A 494 6.65 -27.35 12.25
N THR A 495 5.83 -27.05 13.27
CA THR A 495 6.08 -25.94 14.19
C THR A 495 7.35 -26.17 15.02
N VAL A 496 7.59 -27.39 15.52
CA VAL A 496 8.83 -27.75 16.24
C VAL A 496 10.06 -27.47 15.38
N CYS A 497 10.08 -27.92 14.11
CA CYS A 497 11.20 -27.69 13.21
C CYS A 497 11.44 -26.19 13.02
N LEU A 498 10.39 -25.42 12.72
CA LEU A 498 10.51 -23.98 12.50
C LEU A 498 10.96 -23.23 13.77
N THR A 499 10.53 -23.65 14.95
CA THR A 499 10.99 -23.10 16.23
C THR A 499 12.47 -23.40 16.46
N VAL A 500 12.94 -24.63 16.19
CA VAL A 500 14.37 -24.96 16.27
C VAL A 500 15.19 -24.10 15.30
N GLY A 501 14.69 -23.92 14.08
CA GLY A 501 15.32 -23.05 13.08
C GLY A 501 15.38 -21.59 13.51
N ALA A 502 14.34 -21.06 14.14
CA ALA A 502 14.31 -19.67 14.62
C ALA A 502 15.34 -19.39 15.72
N TYR A 503 15.65 -20.38 16.57
CA TYR A 503 16.64 -20.27 17.64
C TYR A 503 18.04 -20.81 17.26
N SER A 504 18.36 -20.96 15.97
CA SER A 504 19.67 -21.43 15.50
C SER A 504 20.83 -20.52 15.98
N LYS A 505 20.63 -19.20 16.00
CA LYS A 505 21.62 -18.24 16.53
C LYS A 505 21.93 -18.47 18.01
N TRP A 506 20.92 -18.82 18.81
CA TRP A 506 21.09 -19.16 20.21
C TRP A 506 21.85 -20.50 20.37
N LEU A 507 21.52 -21.51 19.56
CA LEU A 507 22.23 -22.81 19.58
C LEU A 507 23.73 -22.66 19.30
N HIS A 508 24.11 -21.69 18.46
CA HIS A 508 25.50 -21.35 18.20
C HIS A 508 26.17 -20.61 19.37
N ALA A 509 25.49 -19.62 19.96
CA ALA A 509 26.07 -18.72 20.96
C ALA A 509 26.09 -19.30 22.39
N ALA A 510 25.10 -20.10 22.76
CA ALA A 510 24.93 -20.59 24.13
C ALA A 510 25.88 -21.75 24.47
N PRO A 511 26.53 -21.76 25.66
CA PRO A 511 27.45 -22.82 26.07
C PRO A 511 26.83 -24.22 26.09
N THR A 512 25.54 -24.32 26.45
CA THR A 512 24.78 -25.56 26.52
C THR A 512 24.11 -25.93 25.19
N GLY A 513 23.99 -24.99 24.25
CA GLY A 513 23.30 -25.17 22.96
C GLY A 513 23.82 -26.35 22.16
N LEU A 514 25.15 -26.53 22.16
CA LEU A 514 25.84 -27.62 21.43
C LEU A 514 25.46 -29.02 21.90
N SER A 515 25.16 -29.21 23.19
CA SER A 515 24.80 -30.54 23.71
C SER A 515 23.45 -31.04 23.21
N PHE A 516 22.56 -30.14 22.77
CA PHE A 516 21.25 -30.50 22.24
C PHE A 516 21.27 -30.81 20.74
N LEU A 517 22.31 -30.40 20.04
CA LEU A 517 22.35 -30.42 18.58
C LEU A 517 22.14 -31.82 17.96
N PRO A 518 22.73 -32.92 18.50
CA PRO A 518 22.44 -34.27 18.00
C PRO A 518 20.96 -34.65 18.14
N LEU A 519 20.35 -34.38 19.29
CA LEU A 519 18.93 -34.67 19.55
C LEU A 519 18.00 -33.86 18.64
N LEU A 520 18.33 -32.58 18.40
CA LEU A 520 17.54 -31.70 17.54
C LEU A 520 17.66 -32.10 16.06
N ILE A 521 18.83 -32.57 15.63
CA ILE A 521 19.02 -33.14 14.29
C ILE A 521 18.17 -34.41 14.13
N ASP A 522 18.11 -35.29 15.13
CA ASP A 522 17.25 -36.48 15.08
C ASP A 522 15.76 -36.12 14.93
N ILE A 523 15.28 -35.07 15.60
CA ILE A 523 13.91 -34.55 15.44
C ILE A 523 13.69 -34.03 14.02
N ILE A 524 14.63 -33.23 13.50
CA ILE A 524 14.55 -32.67 12.15
C ILE A 524 14.52 -33.79 11.10
N VAL A 525 15.34 -34.84 11.29
CA VAL A 525 15.33 -36.04 10.46
C VAL A 525 13.99 -36.78 10.55
N SER A 526 13.39 -36.87 11.74
CA SER A 526 12.02 -37.39 11.88
C SER A 526 10.99 -36.54 11.14
N GLY A 527 11.12 -35.20 11.19
CA GLY A 527 10.32 -34.23 10.43
C GLY A 527 10.29 -34.50 8.94
N MET A 528 11.47 -34.78 8.36
CA MET A 528 11.63 -35.15 6.96
C MET A 528 10.88 -36.42 6.56
N THR A 529 10.47 -37.27 7.50
CA THR A 529 9.79 -38.55 7.20
C THR A 529 8.25 -38.48 7.26
N MET A 530 7.68 -37.49 7.94
CA MET A 530 6.27 -37.52 8.36
C MET A 530 5.28 -37.01 7.29
N SER A 531 5.45 -35.80 6.77
CA SER A 531 4.59 -35.17 5.76
C SER A 531 5.38 -34.22 4.87
N GLU A 532 4.82 -33.79 3.74
CA GLU A 532 5.48 -32.81 2.84
C GLU A 532 5.70 -31.46 3.55
N ASP A 533 4.67 -30.93 4.22
CA ASP A 533 4.78 -29.66 4.98
C ASP A 533 5.82 -29.74 6.11
N SER A 534 5.86 -30.85 6.84
CA SER A 534 6.84 -31.08 7.90
C SER A 534 8.25 -31.24 7.34
N ALA A 535 8.38 -31.89 6.17
CA ALA A 535 9.65 -32.05 5.49
C ALA A 535 10.20 -30.71 4.97
N ALA A 536 9.35 -29.83 4.44
CA ALA A 536 9.71 -28.47 4.05
C ALA A 536 10.21 -27.65 5.24
N ALA A 537 9.46 -27.66 6.35
CA ALA A 537 9.85 -27.01 7.59
C ALA A 537 11.16 -27.57 8.18
N ALA A 538 11.34 -28.89 8.17
CA ALA A 538 12.54 -29.56 8.64
C ALA A 538 13.77 -29.20 7.79
N ALA A 539 13.62 -29.15 6.47
CA ALA A 539 14.70 -28.76 5.56
C ALA A 539 15.12 -27.29 5.77
N LEU A 540 14.15 -26.39 5.97
CA LEU A 540 14.42 -24.98 6.27
C LEU A 540 15.12 -24.83 7.64
N ALA A 541 14.65 -25.52 8.67
CA ALA A 541 15.26 -25.52 10.00
C ALA A 541 16.70 -26.05 9.97
N PHE A 542 16.93 -27.15 9.25
CA PHE A 542 18.25 -27.72 9.04
C PHE A 542 19.20 -26.71 8.41
N ARG A 543 18.73 -25.95 7.41
CA ARG A 543 19.50 -24.86 6.80
C ARG A 543 19.90 -23.78 7.80
N HIS A 544 18.97 -23.31 8.63
CA HIS A 544 19.27 -22.31 9.65
C HIS A 544 20.32 -22.80 10.65
N ILE A 545 20.21 -24.05 11.13
CA ILE A 545 21.22 -24.65 12.02
C ILE A 545 22.58 -24.74 11.34
N CYS A 546 22.65 -25.23 10.11
CA CYS A 546 23.91 -25.37 9.41
C CYS A 546 24.57 -24.02 9.09
N ASN A 547 23.78 -22.99 8.78
CA ASN A 547 24.28 -21.64 8.57
C ASN A 547 24.91 -21.06 9.84
N ASP A 548 24.21 -21.15 10.98
CA ASP A 548 24.65 -20.48 12.21
C ASP A 548 25.66 -21.34 13.01
N CYS A 549 25.51 -22.67 13.01
CA CYS A 549 26.36 -23.61 13.75
C CYS A 549 27.45 -24.28 12.90
N GLY A 550 27.64 -23.88 11.63
CA GLY A 550 28.49 -24.59 10.65
C GLY A 550 29.90 -24.93 11.15
N LYS A 551 30.63 -23.95 11.71
CA LYS A 551 31.99 -24.14 12.26
C LYS A 551 32.10 -25.28 13.28
N ARG A 552 31.04 -25.52 14.05
CA ARG A 552 30.99 -26.52 15.11
C ARG A 552 30.51 -27.87 14.61
N LEU A 553 29.85 -27.89 13.45
CA LEU A 553 29.31 -29.08 12.78
C LEU A 553 30.32 -29.81 11.89
N CYS A 554 31.47 -29.18 11.57
CA CYS A 554 32.53 -29.77 10.76
C CYS A 554 33.00 -31.16 11.24
N GLY A 555 32.90 -31.46 12.54
CA GLY A 555 33.27 -32.76 13.12
C GLY A 555 32.25 -33.89 12.92
N SER A 556 31.06 -33.61 12.39
CA SER A 556 29.95 -34.58 12.22
C SER A 556 29.48 -34.71 10.76
N LEU A 557 30.32 -34.31 9.80
CA LEU A 557 30.00 -34.27 8.36
C LEU A 557 29.49 -35.58 7.80
N ASP A 558 30.07 -36.72 8.19
CA ASP A 558 29.65 -38.04 7.68
C ASP A 558 28.18 -38.34 7.98
N GLY A 559 27.70 -37.96 9.17
CA GLY A 559 26.29 -38.08 9.55
C GLY A 559 25.37 -37.15 8.76
N LEU A 560 25.82 -35.91 8.52
CA LEU A 560 25.06 -34.93 7.73
C LEU A 560 24.96 -35.33 6.25
N PHE A 561 26.04 -35.88 5.67
CA PHE A 561 26.02 -36.44 4.32
C PHE A 561 25.09 -37.64 4.21
N HIS A 562 25.05 -38.51 5.22
CA HIS A 562 24.12 -39.64 5.24
C HIS A 562 22.65 -39.19 5.24
N ILE A 563 22.30 -38.13 5.96
CA ILE A 563 20.95 -37.53 5.95
C ILE A 563 20.59 -37.04 4.53
N TYR A 564 21.51 -36.31 3.90
CA TYR A 564 21.31 -35.82 2.53
C TYR A 564 21.20 -36.95 1.51
N GLN A 565 22.10 -37.94 1.54
CA GLN A 565 22.03 -39.10 0.65
C GLN A 565 20.69 -39.83 0.75
N ARG A 566 20.19 -40.02 1.98
CA ARG A 566 18.88 -40.65 2.22
C ARG A 566 17.71 -39.80 1.72
N ALA A 567 17.79 -38.47 1.82
CA ALA A 567 16.80 -37.57 1.24
C ALA A 567 16.83 -37.58 -0.31
N MET A 568 18.00 -37.86 -0.92
CA MET A 568 18.20 -37.75 -2.37
C MET A 568 17.83 -39.01 -3.15
N ILE A 569 18.08 -40.20 -2.60
CA ILE A 569 17.88 -41.48 -3.30
C ILE A 569 16.38 -41.81 -3.41
N GLY A 570 15.51 -41.23 -2.58
CA GLY A 570 14.07 -41.52 -2.57
C GLY A 570 13.73 -42.94 -2.09
N GLU A 571 14.72 -43.83 -1.97
CA GLU A 571 14.61 -45.10 -1.27
C GLU A 571 14.72 -44.85 0.24
N GLY A 572 13.57 -44.56 0.84
CA GLY A 572 13.45 -44.38 2.27
C GLY A 572 12.16 -43.69 2.65
N THR A 573 11.94 -43.59 3.96
CA THR A 573 10.77 -42.97 4.58
C THR A 573 10.70 -41.43 4.44
N PHE A 574 11.61 -40.77 3.70
CA PHE A 574 11.69 -39.30 3.62
C PHE A 574 10.74 -38.74 2.55
N LYS A 575 10.02 -37.66 2.87
CA LYS A 575 9.00 -37.00 2.04
C LYS A 575 9.43 -35.59 1.58
N VAL A 576 10.74 -35.33 1.55
CA VAL A 576 11.30 -34.03 1.15
C VAL A 576 11.08 -33.82 -0.34
N SER A 577 10.41 -32.74 -0.72
CA SER A 577 10.18 -32.41 -2.12
C SER A 577 11.49 -32.06 -2.83
N ALA A 578 11.47 -32.07 -4.16
CA ALA A 578 12.62 -31.64 -4.94
C ALA A 578 13.03 -30.18 -4.67
N GLU A 579 12.06 -29.31 -4.34
CA GLU A 579 12.31 -27.90 -4.03
C GLU A 579 12.90 -27.75 -2.63
N ASP A 580 12.34 -28.44 -1.63
CA ASP A 580 12.84 -28.40 -0.25
C ASP A 580 14.22 -29.03 -0.11
N SER A 581 14.54 -29.99 -0.98
CA SER A 581 15.87 -30.61 -1.00
C SER A 581 16.99 -29.61 -1.29
N LEU A 582 16.68 -28.47 -1.90
CA LEU A 582 17.64 -27.38 -2.09
C LEU A 582 18.09 -26.81 -0.75
N HIS A 583 17.22 -26.70 0.26
CA HIS A 583 17.62 -26.22 1.58
C HIS A 583 18.66 -27.14 2.25
N LEU A 584 18.57 -28.47 2.06
CA LEU A 584 19.58 -29.42 2.54
C LEU A 584 20.93 -29.24 1.85
N VAL A 585 20.89 -28.98 0.55
CA VAL A 585 22.08 -28.69 -0.23
C VAL A 585 22.74 -27.39 0.22
N GLU A 586 21.96 -26.31 0.37
CA GLU A 586 22.44 -25.03 0.89
C GLU A 586 23.08 -25.21 2.27
N ALA A 587 22.40 -25.93 3.16
CA ALA A 587 22.86 -26.23 4.51
C ALA A 587 24.26 -26.87 4.52
N LEU A 588 24.44 -27.98 3.81
CA LEU A 588 25.73 -28.69 3.77
C LEU A 588 26.83 -27.87 3.10
N SER A 589 26.48 -27.07 2.09
CA SER A 589 27.40 -26.19 1.40
C SER A 589 27.97 -25.12 2.33
N MET A 590 27.13 -24.55 3.21
CA MET A 590 27.56 -23.61 4.24
C MET A 590 28.48 -24.25 5.28
N VAL A 591 28.25 -25.52 5.66
CA VAL A 591 29.17 -26.23 6.58
C VAL A 591 30.51 -26.52 5.91
N ILE A 592 30.53 -26.90 4.63
CA ILE A 592 31.77 -27.16 3.89
C ILE A 592 32.62 -25.90 3.78
N THR A 593 32.01 -24.72 3.66
CA THR A 593 32.70 -23.42 3.66
C THR A 593 33.52 -23.16 4.93
N GLU A 594 33.17 -23.79 6.04
CA GLU A 594 33.88 -23.63 7.32
C GLU A 594 35.04 -24.63 7.50
N LEU A 595 35.29 -25.49 6.52
CA LEU A 595 36.41 -26.45 6.55
C LEU A 595 37.72 -25.83 6.06
N PRO A 596 38.87 -26.36 6.50
CA PRO A 596 40.14 -26.10 5.82
C PRO A 596 40.09 -26.56 4.35
N SER A 597 40.75 -25.83 3.46
CA SER A 597 40.73 -26.06 1.99
C SER A 597 40.94 -27.54 1.62
N ASP A 598 41.91 -28.20 2.27
CA ASP A 598 42.28 -29.60 2.01
C ASP A 598 41.14 -30.60 2.31
N HIS A 599 40.30 -30.30 3.32
CA HIS A 599 39.17 -31.15 3.70
C HIS A 599 37.89 -30.76 2.94
N ALA A 600 37.77 -29.48 2.56
CA ALA A 600 36.64 -28.95 1.80
C ALA A 600 36.52 -29.60 0.42
N GLN A 601 37.64 -29.82 -0.28
CA GLN A 601 37.65 -30.49 -1.59
C GLN A 601 37.05 -31.89 -1.53
N LYS A 602 37.49 -32.72 -0.59
CA LYS A 602 36.99 -34.09 -0.42
C LYS A 602 35.52 -34.10 0.01
N ALA A 603 35.11 -33.21 0.91
CA ALA A 603 33.73 -33.08 1.35
C ALA A 603 32.80 -32.63 0.20
N LEU A 604 33.26 -31.70 -0.63
CA LEU A 604 32.55 -31.23 -1.82
C LEU A 604 32.31 -32.33 -2.84
N GLU A 605 33.29 -33.19 -3.09
CA GLU A 605 33.16 -34.35 -3.97
C GLU A 605 32.05 -35.30 -3.49
N VAL A 606 32.01 -35.58 -2.18
CA VAL A 606 30.97 -36.41 -1.55
C VAL A 606 29.59 -35.76 -1.64
N LEU A 607 29.50 -34.42 -1.49
CA LEU A 607 28.24 -33.68 -1.61
C LEU A 607 27.67 -33.71 -3.03
N CYS A 608 28.53 -33.65 -4.05
CA CYS A 608 28.10 -33.66 -5.44
C CYS A 608 27.57 -35.04 -5.88
N LEU A 609 28.11 -36.13 -5.32
CA LEU A 609 27.85 -37.50 -5.78
C LEU A 609 26.35 -37.84 -5.95
N PRO A 610 25.45 -37.55 -4.98
CA PRO A 610 24.02 -37.90 -5.09
C PRO A 610 23.27 -37.12 -6.17
N ALA A 611 23.77 -35.96 -6.60
CA ALA A 611 23.24 -35.24 -7.75
C ALA A 611 23.85 -35.74 -9.08
N VAL A 612 25.05 -36.29 -9.02
CA VAL A 612 25.85 -36.70 -10.18
C VAL A 612 25.50 -38.10 -10.66
N THR A 613 25.31 -39.06 -9.75
CA THR A 613 25.02 -40.47 -10.09
C THR A 613 23.77 -40.61 -10.98
N PRO A 614 22.62 -39.98 -10.68
CA PRO A 614 21.43 -40.11 -11.53
C PRO A 614 21.64 -39.50 -12.92
N LEU A 615 22.32 -38.35 -13.00
CA LEU A 615 22.66 -37.72 -14.28
C LEU A 615 23.58 -38.64 -15.11
N GLN A 616 24.56 -39.28 -14.47
CA GLN A 616 25.48 -40.20 -15.13
C GLN A 616 24.78 -41.48 -15.59
N GLU A 617 23.84 -42.03 -14.81
CA GLU A 617 23.03 -43.19 -15.20
C GLU A 617 22.16 -42.90 -16.42
N ILE A 618 21.49 -41.74 -16.44
CA ILE A 618 20.68 -41.29 -17.60
C ILE A 618 21.58 -41.14 -18.84
N ILE A 619 22.78 -40.58 -18.69
CA ILE A 619 23.75 -40.44 -19.79
C ILE A 619 24.21 -41.83 -20.29
N ASN A 620 24.49 -42.77 -19.37
CA ASN A 620 24.99 -44.10 -19.70
C ASN A 620 23.94 -44.98 -20.41
N GLN A 621 22.64 -44.68 -20.28
CA GLN A 621 21.56 -45.34 -21.02
C GLN A 621 21.48 -44.91 -22.49
N GLY A 622 22.27 -43.91 -22.89
CA GLY A 622 22.48 -43.49 -24.27
C GLY A 622 21.68 -42.24 -24.68
N PRO A 623 22.06 -41.62 -25.81
CA PRO A 623 21.57 -40.31 -26.23
C PRO A 623 20.07 -40.26 -26.54
N PHE A 624 19.48 -41.39 -26.93
CA PHE A 624 18.04 -41.49 -27.16
C PHE A 624 17.24 -41.36 -25.87
N VAL A 625 17.68 -42.02 -24.79
CA VAL A 625 17.02 -41.99 -23.48
C VAL A 625 17.17 -40.61 -22.84
N LEU A 626 18.40 -40.07 -22.82
CA LEU A 626 18.66 -38.70 -22.35
C LEU A 626 17.84 -37.66 -23.13
N GLY A 627 17.60 -37.87 -24.43
CA GLY A 627 16.74 -37.05 -25.27
C GLY A 627 15.25 -37.11 -24.90
N GLN A 628 14.76 -38.21 -24.32
CA GLN A 628 13.34 -38.43 -23.98
C GLN A 628 12.99 -38.21 -22.49
N THR A 629 13.98 -38.12 -21.60
CA THR A 629 13.82 -37.81 -20.17
C THR A 629 12.99 -36.54 -19.94
N THR A 630 12.22 -36.41 -18.88
CA THR A 630 11.47 -35.16 -18.64
C THR A 630 12.41 -34.05 -18.15
N ALA A 631 12.11 -32.78 -18.46
CA ALA A 631 12.94 -31.65 -18.03
C ALA A 631 13.17 -31.64 -16.51
N ARG A 632 12.12 -31.98 -15.75
CA ARG A 632 12.11 -32.00 -14.28
C ARG A 632 13.10 -33.01 -13.71
N GLU A 633 13.23 -34.19 -14.32
CA GLU A 633 14.18 -35.23 -13.91
C GLU A 633 15.64 -34.79 -14.07
N LEU A 634 15.93 -33.85 -14.98
CA LEU A 634 17.27 -33.29 -15.15
C LEU A 634 17.49 -32.04 -14.27
N THR A 635 16.56 -31.09 -14.27
CA THR A 635 16.71 -29.80 -13.58
C THR A 635 16.88 -29.94 -12.07
N VAL A 636 16.23 -30.93 -11.45
CA VAL A 636 16.32 -31.13 -9.99
C VAL A 636 17.76 -31.43 -9.55
N HIS A 637 18.49 -32.28 -10.27
CA HIS A 637 19.88 -32.60 -9.94
C HIS A 637 20.84 -31.47 -10.30
N ILE A 638 20.57 -30.76 -11.39
CA ILE A 638 21.40 -29.65 -11.84
C ILE A 638 21.25 -28.42 -10.92
N ASP A 639 20.04 -28.11 -10.45
CA ASP A 639 19.81 -27.01 -9.50
C ASP A 639 20.44 -27.29 -8.13
N ARG A 640 20.50 -28.56 -7.72
CA ARG A 640 21.27 -28.98 -6.53
C ARG A 640 22.75 -28.66 -6.71
N LEU A 641 23.36 -29.08 -7.81
CA LEU A 641 24.75 -28.73 -8.12
C LEU A 641 24.96 -27.21 -8.16
N ALA A 642 23.99 -26.46 -8.70
CA ALA A 642 24.05 -25.00 -8.70
C ALA A 642 24.07 -24.37 -7.32
N ASN A 643 23.25 -24.85 -6.40
CA ASN A 643 23.27 -24.36 -5.04
C ASN A 643 24.53 -24.80 -4.29
N ILE A 644 25.05 -26.01 -4.54
CA ILE A 644 26.34 -26.43 -3.97
C ILE A 644 27.42 -25.39 -4.28
N PHE A 645 27.55 -25.04 -5.55
CA PHE A 645 28.60 -24.11 -5.95
C PHE A 645 28.38 -22.68 -5.43
N ARG A 646 27.12 -22.29 -5.20
CA ARG A 646 26.78 -20.93 -4.74
C ARG A 646 27.26 -20.64 -3.34
N TYR A 647 27.12 -21.63 -2.46
CA TYR A 647 27.28 -21.45 -1.02
C TYR A 647 28.61 -22.01 -0.49
N VAL A 648 29.35 -22.80 -1.28
CA VAL A 648 30.71 -23.25 -0.93
C VAL A 648 31.74 -22.16 -1.28
N ASN A 649 32.26 -21.44 -0.29
CA ASN A 649 33.26 -20.39 -0.48
C ASN A 649 34.71 -20.93 -0.50
N HIS A 650 34.96 -21.99 -1.26
CA HIS A 650 36.30 -22.52 -1.53
C HIS A 650 36.55 -22.57 -3.05
N PRO A 651 37.09 -21.49 -3.64
CA PRO A 651 37.13 -21.34 -5.09
C PRO A 651 37.95 -22.42 -5.80
N GLU A 652 39.05 -22.89 -5.19
CA GLU A 652 39.90 -23.95 -5.76
C GLU A 652 39.23 -25.33 -5.71
N ALA A 653 38.57 -25.67 -4.60
CA ALA A 653 37.84 -26.92 -4.44
C ALA A 653 36.64 -26.99 -5.40
N VAL A 654 35.89 -25.89 -5.51
CA VAL A 654 34.79 -25.75 -6.48
C VAL A 654 35.33 -25.86 -7.91
N ALA A 655 36.46 -25.22 -8.21
CA ALA A 655 37.12 -25.32 -9.52
C ALA A 655 37.63 -26.73 -9.89
N ASP A 656 37.98 -27.57 -8.93
CA ASP A 656 38.33 -28.97 -9.24
C ASP A 656 37.06 -29.83 -9.42
N ALA A 657 36.06 -29.66 -8.57
CA ALA A 657 34.80 -30.42 -8.64
C ALA A 657 34.10 -30.24 -10.00
N ILE A 658 33.94 -29.01 -10.48
CA ILE A 658 33.25 -28.79 -11.76
C ILE A 658 34.11 -29.21 -12.96
N GLN A 659 35.44 -29.20 -12.88
CA GLN A 659 36.29 -29.78 -13.92
C GLN A 659 35.99 -31.28 -14.10
N ARG A 660 35.74 -32.00 -12.99
CA ARG A 660 35.37 -33.43 -13.02
C ARG A 660 33.94 -33.66 -13.49
N LEU A 661 33.02 -32.74 -13.20
CA LEU A 661 31.61 -32.83 -13.61
C LEU A 661 31.34 -32.31 -15.03
N TRP A 662 32.31 -31.63 -15.65
CA TRP A 662 32.20 -31.08 -16.98
C TRP A 662 31.74 -32.07 -18.07
N PRO A 663 32.23 -33.34 -18.12
CA PRO A 663 31.76 -34.30 -19.12
C PRO A 663 30.26 -34.60 -19.04
N ILE A 664 29.69 -34.56 -17.83
CA ILE A 664 28.25 -34.79 -17.57
C ILE A 664 27.45 -33.58 -18.04
N PHE A 665 27.87 -32.38 -17.62
CA PHE A 665 27.26 -31.14 -18.09
C PHE A 665 27.35 -31.03 -19.61
N LYS A 666 28.48 -31.40 -20.23
CA LYS A 666 28.66 -31.45 -21.68
C LYS A 666 27.70 -32.43 -22.36
N ALA A 667 27.51 -33.64 -21.83
CA ALA A 667 26.60 -34.61 -22.46
C ALA A 667 25.13 -34.15 -22.42
N ILE A 668 24.67 -33.59 -21.30
CA ILE A 668 23.32 -33.00 -21.19
C ILE A 668 23.24 -31.77 -22.10
N PHE A 669 24.29 -30.96 -22.06
CA PHE A 669 24.59 -29.90 -23.02
C PHE A 669 25.04 -30.46 -24.38
N ASP A 670 24.73 -31.67 -24.83
CA ASP A 670 24.93 -32.07 -26.25
C ASP A 670 23.64 -32.68 -26.83
N ILE A 671 22.75 -33.13 -25.95
CA ILE A 671 21.53 -33.86 -26.31
C ILE A 671 20.25 -33.08 -25.94
N ARG A 672 20.28 -32.21 -24.92
CA ARG A 672 19.09 -31.51 -24.37
C ARG A 672 19.04 -30.01 -24.61
N ALA A 673 19.70 -29.53 -25.67
CA ALA A 673 19.82 -28.11 -26.03
C ALA A 673 18.51 -27.38 -26.24
N TRP A 674 17.52 -28.14 -26.69
CA TRP A 674 16.21 -27.66 -27.08
C TRP A 674 15.29 -27.49 -25.87
N ASP A 675 15.61 -28.10 -24.72
CA ASP A 675 14.77 -28.09 -23.52
C ASP A 675 15.11 -26.91 -22.60
N ARG A 676 14.26 -25.87 -22.66
CA ARG A 676 14.45 -24.59 -21.98
C ARG A 676 14.77 -24.77 -20.49
N ARG A 677 13.97 -25.53 -19.74
CA ARG A 677 14.11 -25.62 -18.27
C ARG A 677 15.43 -26.28 -17.85
N THR A 678 15.86 -27.36 -18.52
CA THR A 678 17.15 -28.01 -18.28
C THR A 678 18.33 -27.08 -18.53
N MET A 679 18.24 -26.23 -19.56
CA MET A 679 19.29 -25.26 -19.89
C MET A 679 19.40 -24.10 -18.90
N GLU A 680 18.26 -23.63 -18.37
CA GLU A 680 18.21 -22.61 -17.32
C GLU A 680 18.90 -23.10 -16.03
N SER A 681 18.60 -24.34 -15.64
CA SER A 681 19.21 -24.99 -14.49
C SER A 681 20.72 -25.22 -14.68
N LEU A 682 21.16 -25.73 -15.85
CA LEU A 682 22.59 -25.91 -16.18
C LEU A 682 23.35 -24.59 -16.13
N CYS A 683 22.74 -23.52 -16.64
CA CYS A 683 23.34 -22.19 -16.59
C CYS A 683 23.46 -21.66 -15.18
N ARG A 684 22.47 -21.91 -14.31
CA ARG A 684 22.55 -21.58 -12.87
C ARG A 684 23.67 -22.36 -12.19
N ALA A 685 23.88 -23.63 -12.56
CA ALA A 685 24.99 -24.44 -12.06
C ALA A 685 26.34 -23.87 -12.47
N CYS A 686 26.48 -23.49 -13.74
CA CYS A 686 27.68 -22.85 -14.25
C CYS A 686 27.89 -21.41 -13.72
N LYS A 687 26.81 -20.69 -13.35
CA LYS A 687 26.85 -19.33 -12.76
C LYS A 687 27.55 -19.30 -11.40
N ASN A 688 27.21 -20.24 -10.54
CA ASN A 688 27.64 -20.28 -9.14
C ASN A 688 29.01 -20.96 -8.96
N ALA A 689 29.55 -21.53 -10.04
CA ALA A 689 30.65 -22.47 -10.10
C ALA A 689 32.08 -21.90 -10.10
N HIS A 690 32.30 -20.60 -10.27
CA HIS A 690 33.65 -20.04 -10.53
C HIS A 690 34.51 -20.79 -11.60
N ILE A 691 33.96 -21.73 -12.37
CA ILE A 691 34.60 -22.35 -13.53
C ILE A 691 34.14 -21.60 -14.77
N TYR A 692 34.81 -20.48 -14.96
CA TYR A 692 34.65 -19.69 -16.16
C TYR A 692 35.76 -19.96 -17.19
N GLN A 693 36.84 -20.64 -16.81
CA GLN A 693 38.03 -20.75 -17.67
C GLN A 693 37.98 -21.88 -18.72
N ARG A 694 36.97 -22.77 -18.70
CA ARG A 694 36.87 -23.88 -19.68
C ARG A 694 35.51 -24.05 -20.39
N ALA A 695 34.42 -23.49 -19.86
CA ALA A 695 33.12 -23.54 -20.55
C ALA A 695 33.09 -22.69 -21.85
N MET A 696 34.06 -21.79 -22.03
CA MET A 696 34.13 -20.83 -23.13
C MET A 696 35.05 -21.23 -24.29
N ILE A 697 35.55 -22.47 -24.35
CA ILE A 697 36.28 -22.97 -25.54
C ILE A 697 35.32 -23.44 -26.64
N GLY A 698 34.02 -23.57 -26.36
CA GLY A 698 32.97 -23.62 -27.40
C GLY A 698 33.18 -24.66 -28.51
N GLU A 699 32.79 -25.91 -28.24
CA GLU A 699 32.30 -26.80 -29.30
C GLU A 699 30.97 -27.42 -28.82
N GLY A 700 29.85 -27.03 -29.43
CA GLY A 700 28.52 -27.63 -29.23
C GLY A 700 27.35 -26.64 -29.05
N THR A 701 26.20 -26.92 -29.69
CA THR A 701 25.07 -26.01 -29.97
C THR A 701 23.94 -26.01 -28.92
N PHE A 702 23.88 -25.03 -28.00
CA PHE A 702 22.84 -24.96 -26.94
C PHE A 702 22.23 -23.57 -26.79
N LYS A 703 20.89 -23.49 -26.73
CA LYS A 703 20.11 -22.25 -26.55
C LYS A 703 19.50 -22.20 -25.13
N VAL A 704 19.97 -21.25 -24.32
CA VAL A 704 19.40 -20.87 -23.01
C VAL A 704 18.26 -19.88 -23.21
N SER A 705 17.27 -19.87 -22.32
CA SER A 705 16.23 -18.83 -22.33
C SER A 705 16.79 -17.42 -22.14
N ALA A 706 16.04 -16.42 -22.58
CA ALA A 706 16.42 -15.02 -22.43
C ALA A 706 16.58 -14.61 -20.96
N GLU A 707 15.68 -15.05 -20.08
CA GLU A 707 15.60 -14.60 -18.68
C GLU A 707 16.72 -15.20 -17.82
N ASP A 708 17.01 -16.49 -17.94
CA ASP A 708 18.03 -17.14 -17.10
C ASP A 708 19.46 -16.80 -17.53
N SER A 709 19.63 -16.45 -18.81
CA SER A 709 20.89 -15.88 -19.29
C SER A 709 21.19 -14.50 -18.69
N LEU A 710 20.16 -13.74 -18.29
CA LEU A 710 20.35 -12.45 -17.62
C LEU A 710 20.80 -12.61 -16.17
N HIS A 711 20.28 -13.62 -15.46
CA HIS A 711 20.74 -13.96 -14.12
C HIS A 711 22.17 -14.50 -14.12
N LEU A 712 22.55 -15.31 -15.12
CA LEU A 712 23.94 -15.76 -15.30
C LEU A 712 24.88 -14.56 -15.46
N VAL A 713 24.52 -13.64 -16.35
CA VAL A 713 25.29 -12.42 -16.62
C VAL A 713 25.39 -11.51 -15.40
N GLU A 714 24.33 -11.37 -14.61
CA GLU A 714 24.31 -10.58 -13.37
C GLU A 714 25.36 -11.05 -12.35
N ALA A 715 25.46 -12.35 -12.04
CA ALA A 715 26.49 -12.77 -11.08
C ALA A 715 27.91 -12.69 -11.64
N LEU A 716 28.11 -12.98 -12.92
CA LEU A 716 29.43 -12.82 -13.54
C LEU A 716 29.91 -11.36 -13.48
N SER A 717 28.96 -10.42 -13.57
CA SER A 717 29.22 -8.98 -13.46
C SER A 717 29.58 -8.56 -12.04
N MET A 718 28.92 -9.14 -11.02
CA MET A 718 29.29 -8.91 -9.61
C MET A 718 30.67 -9.51 -9.26
N VAL A 719 31.06 -10.63 -9.89
CA VAL A 719 32.40 -11.20 -9.72
C VAL A 719 33.48 -10.28 -10.30
N ILE A 720 33.24 -9.70 -11.48
CA ILE A 720 34.21 -8.77 -12.10
C ILE A 720 34.45 -7.54 -11.23
N THR A 721 33.43 -7.07 -10.50
CA THR A 721 33.53 -5.94 -9.55
C THR A 721 34.57 -6.15 -8.44
N GLU A 722 34.82 -7.39 -8.04
CA GLU A 722 35.78 -7.70 -6.97
C GLU A 722 37.21 -7.92 -7.50
N LEU A 723 37.42 -7.86 -8.82
CA LEU A 723 38.74 -8.05 -9.43
C LEU A 723 39.58 -6.77 -9.38
N PRO A 724 40.92 -6.87 -9.29
CA PRO A 724 41.80 -5.74 -9.53
C PRO A 724 41.60 -5.15 -10.93
N SER A 725 41.73 -3.83 -11.09
CA SER A 725 41.41 -3.09 -12.34
C SER A 725 42.01 -3.74 -13.60
N ASP A 726 43.27 -4.16 -13.55
CA ASP A 726 44.01 -4.78 -14.66
C ASP A 726 43.41 -6.12 -15.12
N HIS A 727 42.76 -6.86 -14.21
CA HIS A 727 42.12 -8.15 -14.48
C HIS A 727 40.63 -7.99 -14.80
N ALA A 728 39.97 -6.99 -14.21
CA ALA A 728 38.58 -6.66 -14.46
C ALA A 728 38.32 -6.30 -15.93
N GLN A 729 39.24 -5.56 -16.56
CA GLN A 729 39.12 -5.19 -17.98
C GLN A 729 39.09 -6.42 -18.90
N LYS A 730 40.03 -7.35 -18.74
CA LYS A 730 40.09 -8.59 -19.55
C LYS A 730 38.90 -9.49 -19.28
N ALA A 731 38.48 -9.61 -18.02
CA ALA A 731 37.31 -10.41 -17.65
C ALA A 731 36.01 -9.85 -18.24
N LEU A 732 35.88 -8.52 -18.28
CA LEU A 732 34.74 -7.82 -18.87
C LEU A 732 34.65 -8.05 -20.38
N GLU A 733 35.78 -8.01 -21.09
CA GLU A 733 35.84 -8.28 -22.53
C GLU A 733 35.35 -9.70 -22.86
N VAL A 734 35.79 -10.69 -22.08
CA VAL A 734 35.37 -12.09 -22.25
C VAL A 734 33.89 -12.24 -21.92
N LEU A 735 33.39 -11.58 -20.87
CA LEU A 735 31.98 -11.65 -20.47
C LEU A 735 31.03 -11.04 -21.50
N CYS A 736 31.47 -10.00 -22.23
CA CYS A 736 30.66 -9.38 -23.27
C CYS A 736 30.56 -10.26 -24.53
N LEU A 737 31.55 -11.12 -24.80
CA LEU A 737 31.69 -11.86 -26.07
C LEU A 737 30.46 -12.71 -26.47
N PRO A 738 29.80 -13.46 -25.55
CA PRO A 738 28.61 -14.26 -25.90
C PRO A 738 27.35 -13.43 -26.21
N ALA A 739 27.31 -12.17 -25.78
CA ALA A 739 26.27 -11.22 -26.19
C ALA A 739 26.65 -10.53 -27.51
N VAL A 740 27.94 -10.30 -27.72
CA VAL A 740 28.48 -9.56 -28.86
C VAL A 740 28.53 -10.41 -30.13
N THR A 741 28.94 -11.67 -30.04
CA THR A 741 29.14 -12.55 -31.21
C THR A 741 27.85 -12.75 -32.00
N PRO A 742 26.70 -13.09 -31.39
CA PRO A 742 25.45 -13.25 -32.14
C PRO A 742 24.97 -11.93 -32.76
N LEU A 743 25.13 -10.80 -32.05
CA LEU A 743 24.79 -9.49 -32.60
C LEU A 743 25.68 -9.15 -33.80
N GLN A 744 26.97 -9.45 -33.73
CA GLN A 744 27.93 -9.23 -34.80
C GLN A 744 27.65 -10.13 -36.01
N GLU A 745 27.29 -11.41 -35.79
CA GLU A 745 26.89 -12.33 -36.87
C GLU A 745 25.65 -11.81 -37.60
N ILE A 746 24.62 -11.36 -36.88
CA ILE A 746 23.41 -10.78 -37.47
C ILE A 746 23.75 -9.51 -38.26
N ILE A 747 24.63 -8.65 -37.74
CA ILE A 747 25.09 -7.43 -38.44
C ILE A 747 25.87 -7.78 -39.71
N ASN A 748 26.76 -8.78 -39.64
CA ASN A 748 27.61 -9.20 -40.76
C ASN A 748 26.80 -9.84 -41.90
N GLN A 749 25.61 -10.38 -41.63
CA GLN A 749 24.68 -10.88 -42.65
C GLN A 749 24.03 -9.75 -43.47
N GLY A 750 24.26 -8.49 -43.10
CA GLY A 750 23.87 -7.31 -43.85
C GLY A 750 22.63 -6.60 -43.31
N PRO A 751 22.40 -5.34 -43.74
CA PRO A 751 21.38 -4.46 -43.15
C PRO A 751 19.95 -4.97 -43.34
N PHE A 752 19.69 -5.69 -44.43
CA PHE A 752 18.38 -6.29 -44.71
C PHE A 752 18.00 -7.36 -43.67
N VAL A 753 18.96 -8.23 -43.30
CA VAL A 753 18.73 -9.31 -42.33
C VAL A 753 18.52 -8.75 -40.93
N LEU A 754 19.38 -7.81 -40.50
CA LEU A 754 19.22 -7.13 -39.22
C LEU A 754 17.87 -6.40 -39.14
N GLY A 755 17.40 -5.79 -40.23
CA GLY A 755 16.09 -5.15 -40.32
C GLY A 755 14.91 -6.11 -40.12
N GLN A 756 15.04 -7.38 -40.52
CA GLN A 756 13.99 -8.40 -40.41
C GLN A 756 14.06 -9.27 -39.15
N THR A 757 15.17 -9.22 -38.40
CA THR A 757 15.34 -9.97 -37.15
C THR A 757 14.24 -9.65 -36.14
N THR A 758 13.79 -10.62 -35.36
CA THR A 758 12.74 -10.34 -34.35
C THR A 758 13.31 -9.50 -33.20
N ALA A 759 12.48 -8.63 -32.61
CA ALA A 759 12.89 -7.79 -31.49
C ALA A 759 13.53 -8.61 -30.35
N ARG A 760 12.95 -9.78 -30.07
CA ARG A 760 13.38 -10.70 -29.02
C ARG A 760 14.80 -11.21 -29.25
N GLU A 761 15.14 -11.58 -30.47
CA GLU A 761 16.48 -12.09 -30.82
C GLU A 761 17.58 -11.07 -30.54
N LEU A 762 17.30 -9.78 -30.72
CA LEU A 762 18.22 -8.70 -30.38
C LEU A 762 18.20 -8.37 -28.88
N THR A 763 17.01 -8.21 -28.28
CA THR A 763 16.87 -7.75 -26.89
C THR A 763 17.50 -8.72 -25.88
N VAL A 764 17.48 -10.04 -26.16
CA VAL A 764 18.15 -11.03 -25.29
C VAL A 764 19.62 -10.69 -25.09
N HIS A 765 20.34 -10.34 -26.17
CA HIS A 765 21.76 -10.05 -26.10
C HIS A 765 22.04 -8.64 -25.56
N ILE A 766 21.20 -7.67 -25.92
CA ILE A 766 21.33 -6.29 -25.46
C ILE A 766 21.05 -6.17 -23.96
N ASP A 767 20.02 -6.83 -23.43
CA ASP A 767 19.70 -6.83 -22.00
C ASP A 767 20.81 -7.50 -21.17
N ARG A 768 21.51 -8.49 -21.73
CA ARG A 768 22.72 -9.06 -21.11
C ARG A 768 23.79 -7.99 -20.94
N LEU A 769 24.14 -7.28 -22.02
CA LEU A 769 25.10 -6.16 -21.94
C LEU A 769 24.63 -5.09 -20.95
N ALA A 770 23.32 -4.81 -20.90
CA ALA A 770 22.75 -3.87 -19.94
C ALA A 770 22.96 -4.29 -18.48
N ASN A 771 22.77 -5.57 -18.16
CA ASN A 771 23.06 -6.10 -16.83
C ASN A 771 24.55 -6.08 -16.51
N ILE A 772 25.41 -6.37 -17.50
CA ILE A 772 26.87 -6.26 -17.33
C ILE A 772 27.24 -4.88 -16.84
N PHE A 773 26.83 -3.86 -17.60
CA PHE A 773 27.17 -2.49 -17.27
C PHE A 773 26.54 -1.99 -15.96
N ARG A 774 25.44 -2.61 -15.50
CA ARG A 774 24.78 -2.25 -14.24
C ARG A 774 25.56 -2.71 -13.01
N TYR A 775 26.09 -3.93 -13.05
CA TYR A 775 26.62 -4.62 -11.87
C TYR A 775 28.15 -4.62 -11.78
N VAL A 776 28.85 -4.39 -12.89
CA VAL A 776 30.32 -4.21 -12.90
C VAL A 776 30.67 -2.83 -12.36
N ASN A 777 31.40 -2.72 -11.24
CA ASN A 777 31.77 -1.46 -10.62
C ASN A 777 33.22 -1.05 -10.93
N HIS A 778 33.62 -1.14 -12.21
CA HIS A 778 34.91 -0.67 -12.72
C HIS A 778 34.70 0.38 -13.82
N PRO A 779 34.73 1.69 -13.48
CA PRO A 779 34.36 2.75 -14.42
C PRO A 779 35.19 2.80 -15.70
N GLU A 780 36.51 2.63 -15.60
CA GLU A 780 37.46 2.63 -16.72
C GLU A 780 37.27 1.41 -17.63
N ALA A 781 37.15 0.21 -17.04
CA ALA A 781 36.92 -1.01 -17.80
C ALA A 781 35.60 -0.95 -18.58
N VAL A 782 34.52 -0.45 -17.98
CA VAL A 782 33.22 -0.30 -18.65
C VAL A 782 33.28 0.78 -19.74
N ALA A 783 34.09 1.84 -19.56
CA ALA A 783 34.30 2.88 -20.56
C ALA A 783 35.02 2.32 -21.81
N ASP A 784 36.05 1.49 -21.60
CA ASP A 784 36.75 0.82 -22.68
C ASP A 784 35.88 -0.22 -23.39
N ALA A 785 35.07 -0.97 -22.64
CA ALA A 785 34.15 -1.94 -23.20
C ALA A 785 33.10 -1.27 -24.08
N ILE A 786 32.43 -0.21 -23.61
CA ILE A 786 31.42 0.48 -24.41
C ILE A 786 32.03 1.16 -25.64
N GLN A 787 33.26 1.67 -25.55
CA GLN A 787 33.98 2.23 -26.71
C GLN A 787 34.17 1.17 -27.82
N ARG A 788 34.53 -0.06 -27.45
CA ARG A 788 34.71 -1.17 -28.40
C ARG A 788 33.39 -1.70 -28.95
N LEU A 789 32.32 -1.68 -28.14
CA LEU A 789 31.00 -2.17 -28.53
C LEU A 789 30.15 -1.13 -29.27
N TRP A 790 30.58 0.14 -29.27
CA TRP A 790 29.84 1.22 -29.92
C TRP A 790 29.49 0.96 -31.40
N PRO A 791 30.37 0.41 -32.25
CA PRO A 791 30.02 0.12 -33.65
C PRO A 791 28.83 -0.85 -33.81
N ILE A 792 28.70 -1.82 -32.89
CA ILE A 792 27.59 -2.78 -32.87
C ILE A 792 26.30 -2.07 -32.47
N PHE A 793 26.36 -1.28 -31.40
CA PHE A 793 25.21 -0.51 -30.92
C PHE A 793 24.74 0.47 -31.98
N LYS A 794 25.68 1.16 -32.65
CA LYS A 794 25.38 2.06 -33.76
C LYS A 794 24.69 1.35 -34.92
N ALA A 795 25.17 0.18 -35.35
CA ALA A 795 24.52 -0.57 -36.43
C ALA A 795 23.07 -0.96 -36.08
N ILE A 796 22.82 -1.35 -34.82
CA ILE A 796 21.46 -1.66 -34.34
C ILE A 796 20.62 -0.38 -34.25
N PHE A 797 21.17 0.72 -33.76
CA PHE A 797 20.53 2.04 -33.76
C PHE A 797 20.09 2.42 -35.18
N ASP A 798 20.99 2.35 -36.17
CA ASP A 798 20.72 2.77 -37.54
C ASP A 798 19.61 1.95 -38.22
N ILE A 799 19.57 0.63 -37.98
CA ILE A 799 18.69 -0.30 -38.72
C ILE A 799 17.38 -0.60 -37.96
N ARG A 800 17.40 -0.55 -36.63
CA ARG A 800 16.29 -0.98 -35.75
C ARG A 800 15.64 0.15 -34.96
N ALA A 801 15.93 1.41 -35.24
CA ALA A 801 15.34 2.51 -34.50
C ALA A 801 13.80 2.62 -34.61
N TRP A 802 13.14 1.92 -35.54
CA TRP A 802 11.68 1.81 -35.60
C TRP A 802 11.08 0.86 -34.54
N ASP A 803 11.87 -0.05 -33.98
CA ASP A 803 11.39 -1.07 -33.03
C ASP A 803 11.56 -0.62 -31.57
N ARG A 804 10.44 -0.29 -30.92
CA ARG A 804 10.39 0.21 -29.54
C ARG A 804 11.10 -0.71 -28.55
N ARG A 805 10.89 -2.02 -28.65
CA ARG A 805 11.39 -2.98 -27.65
C ARG A 805 12.92 -3.08 -27.69
N THR A 806 13.49 -3.15 -28.89
CA THR A 806 14.95 -3.18 -29.08
C THR A 806 15.60 -1.88 -28.61
N MET A 807 15.01 -0.73 -28.92
CA MET A 807 15.55 0.56 -28.50
C MET A 807 15.44 0.80 -26.99
N GLU A 808 14.37 0.37 -26.32
CA GLU A 808 14.28 0.42 -24.85
C GLU A 808 15.39 -0.40 -24.19
N SER A 809 15.65 -1.60 -24.70
CA SER A 809 16.75 -2.47 -24.24
C SER A 809 18.12 -1.82 -24.49
N LEU A 810 18.34 -1.26 -25.68
CA LEU A 810 19.59 -0.63 -26.07
C LEU A 810 19.87 0.65 -25.27
N CYS A 811 18.87 1.51 -25.11
CA CYS A 811 18.96 2.70 -24.28
C CYS A 811 19.20 2.34 -22.80
N ARG A 812 18.63 1.24 -22.30
CA ARG A 812 18.90 0.73 -20.95
C ARG A 812 20.35 0.28 -20.80
N ALA A 813 20.92 -0.38 -21.80
CA ALA A 813 22.33 -0.74 -21.82
C ALA A 813 23.23 0.50 -21.78
N CYS A 814 22.99 1.47 -22.67
CA CYS A 814 23.71 2.74 -22.69
C CYS A 814 23.59 3.49 -21.35
N LYS A 815 22.39 3.54 -20.76
CA LYS A 815 22.15 4.18 -19.46
C LYS A 815 23.02 3.57 -18.37
N ASN A 816 23.03 2.25 -18.28
CA ASN A 816 23.80 1.55 -17.25
C ASN A 816 25.31 1.77 -17.46
N ALA A 817 25.78 1.76 -18.71
CA ALA A 817 27.18 2.10 -19.04
C ALA A 817 27.54 3.53 -18.61
N VAL A 818 26.70 4.51 -18.93
CA VAL A 818 26.88 5.92 -18.55
C VAL A 818 26.94 6.07 -17.02
N ARG A 819 26.02 5.43 -16.28
CA ARG A 819 25.97 5.49 -14.81
C ARG A 819 27.21 4.94 -14.13
N THR A 820 27.75 3.87 -14.68
CA THR A 820 28.92 3.17 -14.14
C THR A 820 30.22 3.87 -14.53
N SER A 821 30.42 4.17 -15.82
CA SER A 821 31.64 4.77 -16.34
C SER A 821 31.81 6.24 -16.01
N LYS A 822 30.72 7.00 -15.78
CA LYS A 822 30.77 8.43 -15.45
C LYS A 822 31.74 9.18 -16.39
N ARG A 823 32.62 10.03 -15.86
CA ARG A 823 33.56 10.87 -16.62
C ARG A 823 34.52 10.09 -17.52
N PHE A 824 34.74 8.79 -17.29
CA PHE A 824 35.65 7.96 -18.09
C PHE A 824 35.10 7.67 -19.50
N MET A 825 33.81 7.87 -19.76
CA MET A 825 33.17 7.59 -21.05
C MET A 825 33.43 8.67 -22.13
N GLY A 826 34.24 9.70 -21.82
CA GLY A 826 34.26 10.99 -22.50
C GLY A 826 34.48 11.00 -24.02
N ILE A 827 35.10 9.98 -24.61
CA ILE A 827 35.30 9.90 -26.08
C ILE A 827 34.05 9.33 -26.78
N THR A 828 33.43 8.31 -26.21
CA THR A 828 32.26 7.61 -26.79
C THR A 828 30.96 8.39 -26.60
N ILE A 829 30.88 9.22 -25.55
CA ILE A 829 29.65 9.97 -25.22
C ILE A 829 29.25 10.95 -26.33
N GLY A 830 30.20 11.62 -26.99
CA GLY A 830 29.92 12.55 -28.08
C GLY A 830 29.22 11.85 -29.26
N ALA A 831 29.78 10.72 -29.72
CA ALA A 831 29.20 9.90 -30.78
C ALA A 831 27.81 9.35 -30.40
N MET A 832 27.63 8.95 -29.14
CA MET A 832 26.34 8.47 -28.64
C MET A 832 25.27 9.56 -28.66
N LEU A 833 25.60 10.75 -28.19
CA LEU A 833 24.66 11.88 -28.20
C LEU A 833 24.30 12.31 -29.62
N GLU A 834 25.27 12.30 -30.54
CA GLU A 834 25.05 12.61 -31.96
C GLU A 834 24.13 11.60 -32.66
N GLU A 835 24.21 10.32 -32.27
CA GLU A 835 23.32 9.28 -32.79
C GLU A 835 21.90 9.43 -32.25
N ILE A 836 21.77 9.61 -30.92
CA ILE A 836 20.46 9.75 -30.25
C ILE A 836 19.65 10.91 -30.84
N GLN A 837 20.27 12.07 -31.07
CA GLN A 837 19.58 13.21 -31.68
C GLN A 837 19.09 12.90 -33.10
N GLY A 838 19.87 12.13 -33.89
CA GLY A 838 19.53 11.78 -35.27
C GLY A 838 18.37 10.80 -35.35
N LEU A 839 18.37 9.79 -34.47
CA LEU A 839 17.33 8.78 -34.40
C LEU A 839 16.02 9.31 -33.81
N TYR A 840 16.09 10.16 -32.78
CA TYR A 840 14.89 10.72 -32.18
C TYR A 840 14.08 11.54 -33.19
N LYS A 841 14.76 12.28 -34.07
CA LYS A 841 14.15 13.03 -35.17
C LYS A 841 13.33 12.17 -36.14
N GLN A 842 13.65 10.88 -36.26
CA GLN A 842 13.00 9.97 -37.20
C GLN A 842 11.93 9.11 -36.53
N HIS A 843 12.20 8.62 -35.31
CA HIS A 843 11.40 7.56 -34.68
C HIS A 843 10.66 7.99 -33.40
N HIS A 844 11.02 9.12 -32.79
CA HIS A 844 10.26 9.73 -31.69
C HIS A 844 9.98 8.83 -30.46
N GLN A 845 10.92 7.96 -30.08
CA GLN A 845 10.73 7.06 -28.93
C GLN A 845 11.12 7.71 -27.60
N SER A 846 10.34 7.48 -26.53
CA SER A 846 10.56 8.12 -25.22
C SER A 846 11.88 7.70 -24.54
N CYS A 847 12.34 6.47 -24.78
CA CYS A 847 13.57 5.93 -24.20
C CYS A 847 14.83 6.78 -24.50
N PHE A 848 14.85 7.50 -25.62
CA PHE A 848 15.92 8.45 -25.96
C PHE A 848 15.92 9.69 -25.06
N LEU A 849 14.74 10.20 -24.69
CA LEU A 849 14.59 11.30 -23.73
C LEU A 849 15.03 10.85 -22.33
N TYR A 850 14.60 9.66 -21.92
CA TYR A 850 15.00 9.08 -20.63
C TYR A 850 16.51 8.85 -20.52
N LEU A 851 17.14 8.25 -21.55
CA LEU A 851 18.60 8.07 -21.60
C LEU A 851 19.33 9.42 -21.52
N SER A 852 18.87 10.41 -22.28
CA SER A 852 19.44 11.77 -22.27
C SER A 852 19.36 12.41 -20.89
N SER A 853 18.29 12.13 -20.13
CA SER A 853 18.10 12.65 -18.77
C SER A 853 19.16 12.10 -17.80
N GLU A 854 19.56 10.84 -17.99
CA GLU A 854 20.60 10.18 -17.20
C GLU A 854 22.01 10.65 -17.59
N VAL A 855 22.24 10.91 -18.87
CA VAL A 855 23.49 11.54 -19.33
C VAL A 855 23.63 12.94 -18.72
N ILE A 856 22.59 13.77 -18.76
CA ILE A 856 22.61 15.13 -18.17
C ILE A 856 22.85 15.09 -16.66
N LYS A 857 22.30 14.12 -15.95
CA LYS A 857 22.54 13.95 -14.50
C LYS A 857 24.03 13.77 -14.16
N ILE A 858 24.80 13.18 -15.06
CA ILE A 858 26.21 12.83 -14.83
C ILE A 858 27.16 13.86 -15.46
N PHE A 859 26.88 14.32 -16.68
CA PHE A 859 27.75 15.19 -17.47
C PHE A 859 27.27 16.64 -17.57
N GLY A 860 26.10 16.99 -17.03
CA GLY A 860 25.49 18.32 -17.18
C GLY A 860 26.37 19.48 -16.69
N SER A 861 27.21 19.24 -15.69
CA SER A 861 28.16 20.23 -15.15
C SER A 861 29.57 20.12 -15.75
N ASP A 862 29.81 19.20 -16.69
CA ASP A 862 31.10 18.97 -17.31
C ASP A 862 31.30 19.90 -18.53
N PRO A 863 32.27 20.84 -18.50
CA PRO A 863 32.51 21.77 -19.61
C PRO A 863 32.91 21.08 -20.92
N SER A 864 33.51 19.88 -20.85
CA SER A 864 33.95 19.13 -22.04
C SER A 864 32.79 18.64 -22.89
N CYS A 865 31.63 18.38 -22.26
CA CYS A 865 30.43 17.86 -22.91
C CYS A 865 29.42 18.96 -23.26
N ALA A 866 29.68 20.21 -22.86
CA ALA A 866 28.73 21.32 -22.97
C ALA A 866 28.22 21.54 -24.41
N TYR A 867 29.09 21.43 -25.42
CA TYR A 867 28.71 21.58 -26.82
C TYR A 867 27.75 20.48 -27.30
N TYR A 868 28.06 19.21 -27.01
CA TYR A 868 27.23 18.07 -27.38
C TYR A 868 25.87 18.10 -26.65
N LEU A 869 25.88 18.40 -25.35
CA LEU A 869 24.66 18.50 -24.56
C LEU A 869 23.76 19.64 -25.01
N LYS A 870 24.33 20.79 -25.40
CA LYS A 870 23.55 21.90 -25.96
C LYS A 870 22.80 21.47 -27.24
N ASN A 871 23.50 20.86 -28.20
CA ASN A 871 22.89 20.41 -29.44
C ASN A 871 21.83 19.33 -29.21
N LEU A 872 22.09 18.40 -28.28
CA LEU A 872 21.14 17.36 -27.89
C LEU A 872 19.85 17.96 -27.30
N ILE A 873 19.99 18.87 -26.33
CA ILE A 873 18.87 19.58 -25.69
C ILE A 873 18.04 20.31 -26.75
N GLU A 874 18.70 21.09 -27.61
CA GLU A 874 18.02 21.86 -28.65
C GLU A 874 17.28 20.95 -29.64
N SER A 875 17.91 19.86 -30.08
CA SER A 875 17.33 18.92 -31.03
C SER A 875 16.16 18.15 -30.42
N LEU A 876 16.35 17.47 -29.29
CA LEU A 876 15.33 16.58 -28.71
C LEU A 876 14.05 17.35 -28.40
N PHE A 877 14.15 18.44 -27.65
CA PHE A 877 12.97 19.22 -27.28
C PHE A 877 12.28 19.85 -28.50
N SER A 878 13.02 20.37 -29.49
CA SER A 878 12.39 20.94 -30.70
C SER A 878 11.52 19.92 -31.43
N HIS A 879 11.96 18.66 -31.51
CA HIS A 879 11.16 17.59 -32.10
C HIS A 879 10.01 17.18 -31.19
N THR A 880 10.22 17.05 -29.88
CA THR A 880 9.14 16.70 -28.92
C THR A 880 8.02 17.73 -28.94
N ILE A 881 8.36 19.02 -28.97
CA ILE A 881 7.38 20.12 -29.06
C ILE A 881 6.57 20.04 -30.36
N CYS A 882 7.17 19.56 -31.45
CA CYS A 882 6.43 19.33 -32.69
C CYS A 882 5.44 18.16 -32.62
N LEU A 883 5.66 17.19 -31.72
CA LEU A 883 4.76 16.05 -31.48
C LEU A 883 3.63 16.39 -30.51
N LEU A 884 3.90 17.25 -29.53
CA LEU A 884 2.99 17.58 -28.43
C LEU A 884 2.31 18.94 -28.65
N LYS A 885 1.46 19.02 -29.68
CA LYS A 885 0.78 20.28 -30.06
C LYS A 885 -0.62 20.41 -29.48
N LYS A 886 -1.27 19.29 -29.13
CA LYS A 886 -2.63 19.27 -28.58
C LYS A 886 -2.70 18.30 -27.40
N ILE A 887 -3.67 18.48 -26.50
CA ILE A 887 -3.87 17.60 -25.33
C ILE A 887 -4.10 16.12 -25.70
N GLN A 888 -4.67 15.86 -26.88
CA GLN A 888 -4.82 14.50 -27.40
C GLN A 888 -3.46 13.83 -27.64
N ASP A 889 -2.44 14.59 -28.06
CA ASP A 889 -1.10 14.07 -28.27
C ASP A 889 -0.49 13.60 -26.95
N PHE A 890 -0.62 14.39 -25.88
CA PHE A 890 -0.22 14.03 -24.51
C PHE A 890 -0.95 12.78 -24.00
N THR A 891 -2.25 12.66 -24.32
CA THR A 891 -3.06 11.51 -23.92
C THR A 891 -2.67 10.24 -24.68
N SER A 892 -2.30 10.39 -25.97
CA SER A 892 -1.87 9.28 -26.82
C SER A 892 -0.43 8.83 -26.58
N ARG A 893 0.43 9.74 -26.10
CA ARG A 893 1.88 9.54 -25.88
C ARG A 893 2.31 10.06 -24.50
N PRO A 894 1.73 9.54 -23.40
CA PRO A 894 2.02 10.02 -22.05
C PRO A 894 3.46 9.72 -21.62
N ASP A 895 4.07 8.66 -22.17
CA ASP A 895 5.47 8.29 -21.96
C ASP A 895 6.45 9.34 -22.50
N ILE A 896 6.22 9.85 -23.71
CA ILE A 896 7.02 10.95 -24.28
C ILE A 896 6.86 12.22 -23.46
N ALA A 897 5.63 12.55 -23.02
CA ALA A 897 5.39 13.72 -22.19
C ALA A 897 6.12 13.60 -20.84
N ASP A 898 5.98 12.47 -20.15
CA ASP A 898 6.64 12.21 -18.87
C ASP A 898 8.17 12.35 -19.00
N ASP A 899 8.79 11.58 -19.90
CA ASP A 899 10.24 11.59 -20.10
C ASP A 899 10.77 12.95 -20.57
N CYS A 900 9.99 13.71 -21.35
CA CYS A 900 10.34 15.07 -21.79
C CYS A 900 10.44 16.05 -20.62
N PHE A 901 9.41 16.10 -19.77
CA PHE A 901 9.40 17.04 -18.64
C PHE A 901 10.31 16.58 -17.50
N LEU A 902 10.52 15.27 -17.36
CA LEU A 902 11.60 14.73 -16.52
C LEU A 902 12.97 15.21 -17.00
N LEU A 903 13.27 15.09 -18.31
CA LEU A 903 14.51 15.59 -18.91
C LEU A 903 14.66 17.11 -18.69
N ALA A 904 13.58 17.88 -18.84
CA ALA A 904 13.58 19.33 -18.63
C ALA A 904 13.91 19.70 -17.18
N SER A 905 13.30 19.04 -16.20
CA SER A 905 13.65 19.18 -14.78
C SER A 905 15.12 18.82 -14.50
N ARG A 906 15.67 17.78 -15.16
CA ARG A 906 17.10 17.46 -15.05
C ARG A 906 17.98 18.55 -15.64
N CYS A 907 17.59 19.15 -16.77
CA CYS A 907 18.34 20.27 -17.37
C CYS A 907 18.43 21.46 -16.41
N ILE A 908 17.33 21.81 -15.74
CA ILE A 908 17.29 22.89 -14.74
C ILE A 908 18.25 22.61 -13.59
N ARG A 909 18.29 21.36 -13.08
CA ARG A 909 19.10 20.99 -11.91
C ARG A 909 20.59 20.82 -12.21
N TYR A 910 20.95 20.26 -13.36
CA TYR A 910 22.33 19.85 -13.64
C TYR A 910 23.05 20.69 -14.71
N CYS A 911 22.34 21.30 -15.65
CA CYS A 911 22.95 22.14 -16.70
C CYS A 911 22.14 23.43 -17.03
N PRO A 912 21.76 24.25 -16.02
CA PRO A 912 20.94 25.44 -16.24
C PRO A 912 21.58 26.44 -17.21
N HIS A 913 22.92 26.50 -17.24
CA HIS A 913 23.70 27.34 -18.14
C HIS A 913 23.53 27.02 -19.63
N LEU A 914 23.14 25.79 -19.98
CA LEU A 914 22.85 25.39 -21.36
C LEU A 914 21.37 25.54 -21.70
N PHE A 915 20.50 25.29 -20.72
CA PHE A 915 19.06 25.22 -20.93
C PHE A 915 18.38 26.60 -20.99
N PHE A 916 18.59 27.47 -19.99
CA PHE A 916 17.89 28.77 -19.93
C PHE A 916 18.22 29.68 -21.12
N PRO A 917 19.49 29.82 -21.57
CA PRO A 917 19.80 30.66 -22.72
C PRO A 917 19.36 30.07 -24.07
N SER A 918 18.87 28.82 -24.10
CA SER A 918 18.46 28.17 -25.35
C SER A 918 17.14 28.73 -25.89
N ALA A 919 16.98 28.72 -27.21
CA ALA A 919 15.73 29.11 -27.86
C ALA A 919 14.57 28.14 -27.60
N VAL A 920 14.88 26.95 -27.09
CA VAL A 920 13.90 25.91 -26.77
C VAL A 920 13.15 26.20 -25.48
N PHE A 921 13.81 26.80 -24.48
CA PHE A 921 13.20 27.03 -23.17
C PHE A 921 11.83 27.73 -23.25
N PRO A 922 11.65 28.85 -23.97
CA PRO A 922 10.33 29.46 -24.17
C PRO A 922 9.29 28.52 -24.79
N SER A 923 9.70 27.78 -25.83
CA SER A 923 8.83 26.86 -26.57
C SER A 923 8.40 25.66 -25.73
N LEU A 924 9.27 25.20 -24.81
CA LEU A 924 8.95 24.10 -23.90
C LEU A 924 8.00 24.53 -22.79
N VAL A 925 8.11 25.79 -22.32
CA VAL A 925 7.11 26.38 -21.42
C VAL A 925 5.75 26.42 -22.14
N ASP A 926 5.69 26.87 -23.39
CA ASP A 926 4.45 26.84 -24.18
C ASP A 926 3.87 25.41 -24.34
N CYS A 927 4.74 24.44 -24.61
CA CYS A 927 4.36 23.03 -24.69
C CYS A 927 3.78 22.51 -23.35
N SER A 928 4.38 22.91 -22.21
CA SER A 928 3.90 22.50 -20.88
C SER A 928 2.47 22.96 -20.63
N LEU A 929 2.11 24.17 -21.08
CA LEU A 929 0.78 24.74 -20.89
C LEU A 929 -0.33 23.91 -21.55
N ILE A 930 -0.02 23.26 -22.68
CA ILE A 930 -0.95 22.37 -23.38
C ILE A 930 -1.19 21.09 -22.57
N GLY A 931 -0.18 20.61 -21.85
CA GLY A 931 -0.16 19.30 -21.21
C GLY A 931 -0.53 19.24 -19.73
N ILE A 932 -0.55 20.37 -19.00
CA ILE A 932 -0.81 20.38 -17.53
C ILE A 932 -2.06 19.58 -17.16
N THR A 933 -3.13 19.70 -17.95
CA THR A 933 -4.44 19.08 -17.68
C THR A 933 -4.56 17.64 -18.21
N VAL A 934 -3.45 16.98 -18.55
CA VAL A 934 -3.46 15.56 -18.95
C VAL A 934 -3.91 14.67 -17.80
N GLN A 935 -4.77 13.69 -18.08
CA GLN A 935 -5.34 12.82 -17.04
C GLN A 935 -4.35 11.73 -16.57
N HIS A 936 -3.24 11.53 -17.28
CA HIS A 936 -2.21 10.55 -16.92
C HIS A 936 -1.39 11.04 -15.72
N ARG A 937 -1.33 10.22 -14.66
CA ARG A 937 -0.71 10.53 -13.36
C ARG A 937 0.75 11.01 -13.50
N GLU A 938 1.59 10.24 -14.18
CA GLU A 938 3.04 10.48 -14.21
C GLU A 938 3.38 11.70 -15.08
N ALA A 939 2.92 11.73 -16.34
CA ALA A 939 3.03 12.89 -17.22
C ALA A 939 2.57 14.23 -16.59
N SER A 940 1.40 14.27 -15.95
CA SER A 940 0.91 15.49 -15.27
C SER A 940 1.83 15.90 -14.11
N ASN A 941 2.26 14.93 -13.29
CA ASN A 941 3.20 15.18 -12.21
C ASN A 941 4.55 15.73 -12.71
N SER A 942 5.10 15.18 -13.79
CA SER A 942 6.36 15.64 -14.39
C SER A 942 6.25 17.04 -14.97
N ILE A 943 5.13 17.40 -15.62
CA ILE A 943 4.87 18.76 -16.10
C ILE A 943 4.79 19.77 -14.95
N LEU A 944 4.02 19.45 -13.90
CA LEU A 944 3.88 20.32 -12.72
C LEU A 944 5.20 20.45 -11.95
N THR A 945 5.98 19.38 -11.87
CA THR A 945 7.33 19.38 -11.27
C THR A 945 8.28 20.26 -12.07
N PHE A 946 8.25 20.20 -13.40
CA PHE A 946 9.04 21.09 -14.27
C PHE A 946 8.70 22.57 -14.05
N LEU A 947 7.41 22.92 -13.97
CA LEU A 947 6.98 24.29 -13.68
C LEU A 947 7.44 24.74 -12.30
N SER A 948 7.26 23.89 -11.29
CA SER A 948 7.72 24.16 -9.93
C SER A 948 9.24 24.36 -9.86
N ASP A 949 10.02 23.51 -10.55
CA ASP A 949 11.48 23.63 -10.65
C ASP A 949 11.90 24.96 -11.31
N ILE A 950 11.12 25.50 -12.27
CA ILE A 950 11.35 26.83 -12.84
C ILE A 950 11.09 27.94 -11.79
N PHE A 951 10.01 27.83 -11.01
CA PHE A 951 9.66 28.87 -10.05
C PHE A 951 10.62 28.90 -8.85
N ASP A 952 11.07 27.74 -8.39
CA ASP A 952 11.94 27.55 -7.22
C ASP A 952 13.44 27.79 -7.47
N LEU A 953 13.84 28.28 -8.66
CA LEU A 953 15.24 28.57 -9.02
C LEU A 953 16.00 29.42 -7.98
N ALA A 954 15.31 30.25 -7.20
CA ALA A 954 15.91 31.13 -6.20
C ALA A 954 16.61 30.40 -5.03
N LYS A 955 16.42 29.08 -4.85
CA LYS A 955 17.01 28.32 -3.73
C LYS A 955 18.48 27.94 -3.91
N SER A 956 19.10 28.17 -5.07
CA SER A 956 20.52 27.85 -5.29
C SER A 956 21.33 29.08 -5.71
N SER A 957 22.48 29.33 -5.06
CA SER A 957 23.35 30.49 -5.29
C SER A 957 23.91 30.59 -6.72
N GLN A 958 23.91 29.49 -7.48
CA GLN A 958 24.31 29.48 -8.90
C GLN A 958 23.17 29.85 -9.86
N ALA A 959 21.91 29.78 -9.42
CA ALA A 959 20.73 29.98 -10.26
C ALA A 959 20.24 31.43 -10.33
N GLU A 960 20.68 32.31 -9.42
CA GLU A 960 20.33 33.75 -9.46
C GLU A 960 20.62 34.40 -10.82
N LYS A 961 21.68 33.93 -11.51
CA LYS A 961 22.11 34.45 -12.81
C LYS A 961 21.10 34.21 -13.94
N TYR A 962 20.18 33.26 -13.80
CA TYR A 962 19.18 32.91 -14.81
C TYR A 962 17.79 33.50 -14.54
N ILE A 963 17.62 34.18 -13.41
CA ILE A 963 16.33 34.79 -13.01
C ILE A 963 15.84 35.76 -14.10
N SER A 964 16.72 36.61 -14.64
CA SER A 964 16.33 37.56 -15.70
C SER A 964 15.84 36.88 -16.98
N ILE A 965 16.48 35.78 -17.39
CA ILE A 965 16.09 35.00 -18.57
C ILE A 965 14.76 34.30 -18.31
N ARG A 966 14.62 33.64 -17.15
CA ARG A 966 13.36 33.03 -16.70
C ARG A 966 12.22 34.04 -16.74
N ASP A 967 12.41 35.20 -16.13
CA ASP A 967 11.37 36.23 -16.01
C ASP A 967 10.95 36.75 -17.39
N SER A 968 11.89 36.90 -18.34
CA SER A 968 11.57 37.29 -19.72
C SER A 968 10.64 36.31 -20.45
N VAL A 969 10.64 35.03 -20.04
CA VAL A 969 9.82 33.97 -20.64
C VAL A 969 8.53 33.76 -19.89
N ILE A 970 8.57 33.77 -18.55
CA ILE A 970 7.41 33.48 -17.70
C ILE A 970 6.50 34.70 -17.57
N LEU A 971 6.99 35.93 -17.46
CA LEU A 971 6.14 37.12 -17.29
C LEU A 971 5.08 37.26 -18.41
N PRO A 972 5.40 37.07 -19.71
CA PRO A 972 4.39 37.09 -20.78
C PRO A 972 3.35 35.97 -20.69
N ARG A 973 3.68 34.85 -20.04
CA ARG A 973 2.86 33.63 -19.94
C ARG A 973 2.17 33.48 -18.60
N GLY A 974 2.55 34.28 -17.60
CA GLY A 974 2.15 34.15 -16.22
C GLY A 974 0.64 34.08 -16.05
N ALA A 975 -0.10 35.00 -16.68
CA ALA A 975 -1.56 35.00 -16.68
C ALA A 975 -2.17 33.67 -17.16
N THR A 976 -1.60 33.09 -18.22
CA THR A 976 -2.08 31.82 -18.81
C THR A 976 -1.71 30.63 -17.92
N ILE A 977 -0.48 30.59 -17.40
CA ILE A 977 -0.03 29.56 -16.44
C ILE A 977 -0.94 29.56 -15.21
N THR A 978 -1.14 30.73 -14.60
CA THR A 978 -2.00 30.88 -13.42
C THR A 978 -3.42 30.41 -13.73
N ARG A 979 -3.99 30.80 -14.87
CA ARG A 979 -5.34 30.37 -15.27
C ARG A 979 -5.45 28.85 -15.40
N ILE A 980 -4.47 28.17 -16.00
CA ILE A 980 -4.48 26.71 -16.17
C ILE A 980 -4.27 26.00 -14.83
N LEU A 981 -3.42 26.52 -13.94
CA LEU A 981 -3.26 25.99 -12.58
C LEU A 981 -4.55 26.15 -11.76
N VAL A 982 -5.22 27.30 -11.85
CA VAL A 982 -6.53 27.51 -11.22
C VAL A 982 -7.59 26.59 -11.84
N ALA A 983 -7.58 26.37 -13.16
CA ALA A 983 -8.47 25.40 -13.81
C ALA A 983 -8.22 23.97 -13.29
N SER A 984 -6.95 23.60 -13.11
CA SER A 984 -6.51 22.29 -12.60
C SER A 984 -6.93 22.08 -11.15
N LEU A 985 -6.78 23.10 -10.32
CA LEU A 985 -7.24 23.16 -8.94
C LEU A 985 -8.77 22.96 -8.87
N THR A 986 -9.51 23.68 -9.69
CA THR A 986 -10.98 23.76 -9.64
C THR A 986 -11.73 22.67 -10.41
N GLY A 987 -11.03 21.68 -10.98
CA GLY A 987 -11.68 20.50 -11.55
C GLY A 987 -11.14 19.95 -12.87
N ALA A 988 -10.09 20.54 -13.47
CA ALA A 988 -9.51 19.96 -14.69
C ALA A 988 -8.71 18.67 -14.40
N LEU A 989 -8.17 18.54 -13.19
CA LEU A 989 -7.47 17.34 -12.71
C LEU A 989 -8.22 16.67 -11.55
N PRO A 990 -8.04 15.36 -11.30
CA PRO A 990 -8.61 14.66 -10.13
C PRO A 990 -8.12 15.22 -8.79
N SER A 991 -8.88 14.97 -7.71
CA SER A 991 -8.52 15.42 -6.34
C SER A 991 -7.18 14.86 -5.86
N SER A 992 -6.79 13.67 -6.33
CA SER A 992 -5.49 13.05 -6.02
C SER A 992 -4.27 13.81 -6.57
N ARG A 993 -4.47 14.87 -7.36
CA ARG A 993 -3.42 15.77 -7.88
C ARG A 993 -3.38 17.14 -7.19
N LEU A 994 -4.30 17.43 -6.28
CA LEU A 994 -4.47 18.76 -5.71
C LEU A 994 -3.20 19.26 -5.04
N GLU A 995 -2.55 18.41 -4.23
CA GLU A 995 -1.31 18.76 -3.55
C GLU A 995 -0.22 19.30 -4.50
N THR A 996 0.02 18.61 -5.62
CA THR A 996 1.03 19.03 -6.61
C THR A 996 0.64 20.31 -7.34
N VAL A 997 -0.65 20.50 -7.63
CA VAL A 997 -1.16 21.73 -8.28
C VAL A 997 -1.07 22.92 -7.33
N ILE A 998 -1.47 22.74 -6.07
CA ILE A 998 -1.39 23.75 -5.01
C ILE A 998 0.06 24.16 -4.83
N TYR A 999 0.98 23.21 -4.71
CA TYR A 999 2.40 23.49 -4.61
C TYR A 999 2.94 24.31 -5.80
N SER A 1000 2.53 23.96 -7.04
CA SER A 1000 2.94 24.70 -8.24
C SER A 1000 2.39 26.14 -8.27
N LEU A 1001 1.15 26.35 -7.82
CA LEU A 1001 0.53 27.67 -7.72
C LEU A 1001 1.19 28.53 -6.62
N LEU A 1002 1.52 27.91 -5.49
CA LEU A 1002 2.17 28.57 -4.35
C LEU A 1002 3.61 28.98 -4.69
N THR A 1003 4.38 28.11 -5.35
CA THR A 1003 5.74 28.43 -5.81
C THR A 1003 5.74 29.54 -6.87
N LEU A 1004 4.79 29.54 -7.82
CA LEU A 1004 4.59 30.65 -8.75
C LEU A 1004 4.30 31.97 -8.01
N THR A 1005 3.43 31.92 -7.00
CA THR A 1005 3.01 33.08 -6.22
C THR A 1005 4.17 33.66 -5.41
N ARG A 1006 4.98 32.78 -4.81
CA ARG A 1006 6.21 33.18 -4.11
C ARG A 1006 7.24 33.80 -5.06
N ALA A 1007 7.36 33.28 -6.28
CA ALA A 1007 8.36 33.76 -7.25
C ALA A 1007 8.04 35.16 -7.83
N TYR A 1008 6.76 35.48 -8.05
CA TYR A 1008 6.34 36.73 -8.74
C TYR A 1008 5.50 37.69 -7.88
N GLY A 1009 5.19 37.32 -6.64
CA GLY A 1009 4.50 38.16 -5.66
C GLY A 1009 3.22 38.79 -6.19
N LEU A 1010 3.16 40.13 -6.16
CA LEU A 1010 1.98 40.91 -6.59
C LEU A 1010 1.55 40.62 -8.03
N ARG A 1011 2.47 40.29 -8.95
CA ARG A 1011 2.11 39.96 -10.34
C ARG A 1011 1.33 38.65 -10.44
N ALA A 1012 1.72 37.63 -9.68
CA ALA A 1012 0.98 36.37 -9.62
C ALA A 1012 -0.40 36.56 -9.00
N LEU A 1013 -0.52 37.46 -8.01
CA LEU A 1013 -1.79 37.84 -7.42
C LEU A 1013 -2.72 38.53 -8.44
N GLU A 1014 -2.20 39.46 -9.26
CA GLU A 1014 -2.94 40.09 -10.37
C GLU A 1014 -3.48 39.02 -11.34
N TRP A 1015 -2.63 38.09 -11.79
CA TRP A 1015 -3.03 37.01 -12.69
C TRP A 1015 -4.07 36.06 -12.10
N ALA A 1016 -3.96 35.75 -10.81
CA ALA A 1016 -4.92 34.93 -10.10
C ALA A 1016 -6.28 35.64 -9.98
N LYS A 1017 -6.26 36.95 -9.69
CA LYS A 1017 -7.45 37.79 -9.65
C LYS A 1017 -8.16 37.83 -11.00
N ASP A 1018 -7.42 38.05 -12.08
CA ASP A 1018 -7.98 38.05 -13.43
C ASP A 1018 -8.60 36.69 -13.77
N SER A 1019 -7.93 35.59 -13.45
CA SER A 1019 -8.42 34.24 -13.72
C SER A 1019 -9.71 33.92 -12.97
N VAL A 1020 -9.75 34.19 -11.66
CA VAL A 1020 -10.91 33.90 -10.81
C VAL A 1020 -12.09 34.83 -11.12
N SER A 1021 -11.84 36.04 -11.63
CA SER A 1021 -12.89 36.97 -12.06
C SER A 1021 -13.73 36.45 -13.24
N LEU A 1022 -13.17 35.55 -14.06
CA LEU A 1022 -13.86 34.92 -15.19
C LEU A 1022 -14.92 33.90 -14.75
N ILE A 1023 -14.76 33.33 -13.55
CA ILE A 1023 -15.68 32.32 -13.02
C ILE A 1023 -17.00 33.03 -12.68
N PRO A 1024 -18.17 32.62 -13.18
CA PRO A 1024 -19.44 33.27 -12.86
C PRO A 1024 -19.72 33.33 -11.35
N SER A 1025 -20.39 34.39 -10.90
CA SER A 1025 -20.77 34.56 -9.49
C SER A 1025 -21.72 33.46 -8.98
N THR A 1026 -22.45 32.80 -9.90
CA THR A 1026 -23.26 31.61 -9.61
C THR A 1026 -22.42 30.42 -9.17
N ALA A 1027 -21.21 30.28 -9.71
CA ALA A 1027 -20.27 29.22 -9.34
C ALA A 1027 -19.41 29.61 -8.13
N VAL A 1028 -18.84 30.82 -8.09
CA VAL A 1028 -17.95 31.30 -7.01
C VAL A 1028 -18.33 32.73 -6.60
N THR A 1029 -18.60 32.94 -5.31
CA THR A 1029 -19.01 34.23 -4.73
C THR A 1029 -17.82 35.17 -4.51
N GLU A 1030 -18.06 36.48 -4.42
CA GLU A 1030 -16.97 37.46 -4.21
C GLU A 1030 -16.20 37.24 -2.88
N VAL A 1031 -16.87 36.70 -1.86
CA VAL A 1031 -16.23 36.35 -0.57
C VAL A 1031 -15.23 35.22 -0.75
N GLU A 1032 -15.62 34.13 -1.44
CA GLU A 1032 -14.75 32.99 -1.74
C GLU A 1032 -13.55 33.43 -2.59
N ARG A 1033 -13.78 34.30 -3.59
CA ARG A 1033 -12.69 34.88 -4.39
C ARG A 1033 -11.72 35.67 -3.53
N THR A 1034 -12.23 36.53 -2.65
CA THR A 1034 -11.40 37.38 -1.78
C THR A 1034 -10.56 36.53 -0.83
N ARG A 1035 -11.12 35.45 -0.26
CA ARG A 1035 -10.40 34.55 0.64
C ARG A 1035 -9.26 33.82 -0.07
N PHE A 1036 -9.52 33.31 -1.28
CA PHE A 1036 -8.49 32.70 -2.11
C PHE A 1036 -7.36 33.69 -2.45
N LEU A 1037 -7.70 34.92 -2.84
CA LEU A 1037 -6.72 35.95 -3.14
C LEU A 1037 -5.94 36.40 -1.90
N GLN A 1038 -6.56 36.44 -0.73
CA GLN A 1038 -5.87 36.75 0.53
C GLN A 1038 -4.80 35.69 0.84
N ALA A 1039 -5.13 34.40 0.71
CA ALA A 1039 -4.16 33.34 0.94
C ALA A 1039 -2.95 33.43 0.00
N LEU A 1040 -3.18 33.75 -1.28
CA LEU A 1040 -2.08 34.01 -2.22
C LEU A 1040 -1.30 35.28 -1.89
N SER A 1041 -1.95 36.34 -1.40
CA SER A 1041 -1.29 37.56 -0.94
C SER A 1041 -0.36 37.29 0.25
N ASP A 1042 -0.78 36.44 1.19
CA ASP A 1042 0.02 36.08 2.36
C ASP A 1042 1.27 35.28 1.94
N VAL A 1043 1.13 34.36 0.98
CA VAL A 1043 2.26 33.62 0.37
C VAL A 1043 3.21 34.57 -0.36
N ALA A 1044 2.67 35.53 -1.11
CA ALA A 1044 3.46 36.56 -1.79
C ALA A 1044 4.27 37.43 -0.81
N SER A 1045 3.80 37.56 0.43
CA SER A 1045 4.49 38.28 1.51
C SER A 1045 5.50 37.45 2.31
N GLY A 1046 5.67 36.16 1.99
CA GLY A 1046 6.64 35.26 2.62
C GLY A 1046 6.06 34.30 3.68
N GLY A 1047 4.73 34.12 3.72
CA GLY A 1047 4.07 33.16 4.60
C GLY A 1047 4.47 31.70 4.34
N ASP A 1048 4.27 30.85 5.36
CA ASP A 1048 4.50 29.40 5.25
C ASP A 1048 3.43 28.73 4.37
N ILE A 1049 3.85 27.77 3.54
CA ILE A 1049 3.03 27.15 2.49
C ILE A 1049 1.94 26.25 3.09
N ASN A 1050 2.26 25.52 4.16
CA ASN A 1050 1.38 24.49 4.74
C ASN A 1050 0.07 25.03 5.33
N PRO A 1051 0.04 26.09 6.16
CA PRO A 1051 -1.22 26.63 6.69
C PRO A 1051 -2.05 27.39 5.64
N LEU A 1052 -1.43 27.83 4.54
CA LEU A 1052 -2.06 28.62 3.48
C LEU A 1052 -2.64 27.76 2.34
N ALA A 1053 -2.51 26.42 2.42
CA ALA A 1053 -3.15 25.49 1.49
C ALA A 1053 -4.67 25.37 1.72
N ILE A 1054 -5.14 25.51 2.96
CA ILE A 1054 -6.56 25.30 3.33
C ILE A 1054 -7.51 26.22 2.53
N PRO A 1055 -7.30 27.55 2.43
CA PRO A 1055 -8.19 28.40 1.63
C PRO A 1055 -8.16 28.10 0.12
N ILE A 1056 -7.08 27.50 -0.37
CA ILE A 1056 -6.92 27.09 -1.77
C ILE A 1056 -7.68 25.79 -2.02
N GLU A 1057 -7.64 24.85 -1.06
CA GLU A 1057 -8.46 23.64 -1.08
C GLU A 1057 -9.95 23.97 -1.00
N GLU A 1058 -10.36 24.94 -0.17
CA GLU A 1058 -11.76 25.40 -0.09
C GLU A 1058 -12.28 25.87 -1.46
N LEU A 1059 -11.50 26.64 -2.21
CA LEU A 1059 -11.91 27.06 -3.57
C LEU A 1059 -12.08 25.85 -4.50
N SER A 1060 -11.20 24.86 -4.39
CA SER A 1060 -11.32 23.59 -5.13
C SER A 1060 -12.61 22.85 -4.77
N GLU A 1061 -12.93 22.73 -3.48
CA GLU A 1061 -14.19 22.11 -3.02
C GLU A 1061 -15.42 22.85 -3.54
N VAL A 1062 -15.46 24.18 -3.45
CA VAL A 1062 -16.55 25.01 -3.99
C VAL A 1062 -16.78 24.72 -5.47
N CYS A 1063 -15.71 24.65 -6.26
CA CYS A 1063 -15.81 24.44 -7.71
C CYS A 1063 -16.12 22.98 -8.10
N ARG A 1064 -15.85 22.02 -7.21
CA ARG A 1064 -16.07 20.58 -7.43
C ARG A 1064 -17.35 20.05 -6.77
N ARG A 1065 -18.11 20.91 -6.08
CA ARG A 1065 -19.29 20.52 -5.27
C ARG A 1065 -20.34 19.71 -6.05
N ASN A 1066 -20.55 20.05 -7.31
CA ASN A 1066 -21.36 19.27 -8.24
C ASN A 1066 -20.81 19.37 -9.65
N ARG A 1067 -21.32 18.51 -10.53
CA ARG A 1067 -20.88 18.40 -11.91
C ARG A 1067 -21.18 19.67 -12.72
N THR A 1068 -22.36 20.26 -12.54
CA THR A 1068 -22.81 21.45 -13.28
C THR A 1068 -21.90 22.65 -13.00
N VAL A 1069 -21.56 22.89 -11.74
CA VAL A 1069 -20.63 23.93 -11.29
C VAL A 1069 -19.25 23.66 -11.85
N GLN A 1070 -18.77 22.43 -11.75
CA GLN A 1070 -17.48 22.07 -12.32
C GLN A 1070 -17.47 22.36 -13.83
N GLU A 1071 -18.52 22.00 -14.57
CA GLU A 1071 -18.65 22.29 -16.02
C GLU A 1071 -18.68 23.80 -16.31
N ILE A 1072 -19.39 24.61 -15.51
CA ILE A 1072 -19.41 26.08 -15.62
C ILE A 1072 -18.01 26.68 -15.37
N VAL A 1073 -17.36 26.27 -14.28
CA VAL A 1073 -16.02 26.75 -13.90
C VAL A 1073 -15.01 26.35 -14.96
N GLN A 1074 -15.06 25.11 -15.44
CA GLN A 1074 -14.19 24.63 -16.50
C GLN A 1074 -14.49 25.34 -17.83
N GLY A 1075 -15.74 25.62 -18.17
CA GLY A 1075 -16.11 26.42 -19.34
C GLY A 1075 -15.57 27.85 -19.28
N ALA A 1076 -15.50 28.45 -18.08
CA ALA A 1076 -14.93 29.78 -17.87
C ALA A 1076 -13.40 29.79 -17.87
N LEU A 1077 -12.76 28.79 -17.27
CA LEU A 1077 -11.31 28.78 -17.04
C LEU A 1077 -10.51 28.07 -18.12
N ARG A 1078 -11.06 27.06 -18.79
CA ARG A 1078 -10.31 26.35 -19.83
C ARG A 1078 -10.00 27.31 -20.98
N PRO A 1079 -8.76 27.27 -21.51
CA PRO A 1079 -8.46 27.92 -22.77
C PRO A 1079 -9.42 27.41 -23.85
N LEU A 1080 -10.00 28.31 -24.65
CA LEU A 1080 -10.94 28.00 -25.75
C LEU A 1080 -10.35 27.03 -26.81
N GLU A 1081 -9.08 26.65 -26.69
CA GLU A 1081 -8.36 25.73 -27.57
C GLU A 1081 -8.23 24.29 -27.01
N LEU A 1082 -8.63 24.04 -25.76
CA LEU A 1082 -8.61 22.71 -25.10
C LEU A 1082 -10.00 22.04 -25.07
N ASN A 1083 -10.78 22.18 -26.14
CA ASN A 1083 -12.05 21.47 -26.30
C ASN A 1083 -11.81 19.96 -26.43
N LEU A 1084 -11.93 19.28 -25.30
CA LEU A 1084 -12.13 17.84 -25.18
C LEU A 1084 -13.39 17.47 -25.97
N VAL A 1085 -13.18 16.67 -27.02
CA VAL A 1085 -14.21 16.05 -27.84
C VAL A 1085 -15.17 15.26 -26.96
N ASN A 1086 -16.47 15.56 -27.09
CA ASN A 1086 -17.55 14.58 -26.99
C ASN A 1086 -18.77 15.09 -27.78
N GLY A 1087 -19.19 14.33 -28.79
CA GLY A 1087 -20.44 14.59 -29.53
C GLY A 1087 -20.47 14.16 -31.01
N ILE A 1088 -20.19 12.87 -31.27
CA ILE A 1088 -20.87 11.97 -32.22
C ILE A 1088 -21.65 12.60 -33.41
N ILE A 1089 -21.21 12.25 -34.63
CA ILE A 1089 -21.94 12.11 -35.91
C ILE A 1089 -22.68 13.36 -36.45
N ALA A 1090 -22.07 13.95 -37.48
CA ALA A 1090 -22.69 14.12 -38.80
C ALA A 1090 -21.62 13.91 -39.88
#